data_AF-A0A1E7HQN2-F1
#
_entry.id   AF-A0A1E7HQN2-F1
#
_cell.length_a   1.000
_cell.length_b   1.000
_cell.length_c   1.000
_cell.angle_alpha   90.00
_cell.angle_beta   90.00
_cell.angle_gamma   90.00
#
_symmetry.space_group_name_H-M   'P 1'
#
loop_
_entity.id
_entity.type
_entity.pdbx_description
1 polymer ?
#
loop_
_entity_poly.entity_id
_entity_poly.type
_entity_poly.pdbx_seq_one_letter_code
_entity_poly.pdbx_strand_id
1 'polypeptide(L)'
;MYRFWKFCFIVVILFLFAVSCDSYKTLSEERANRTDDLTKEIVIGIVDSSTTPTFFTKGVKLALKELNEQGGLLGKPVKALFYDEKESIRKGQDIARKIANNTDVIAVVGHHSSDIAVAVSVTYEKSGVLFISPGASAPELTQYNGSFTFRNIPSDELAGREIAAFVKRNGYKKIAIVFDRDSSANRLTKIFRKASHDIGINIVAEKSYSSWEVDFRRLIADIMKEYEFDCIFLGGVFPAAGRIIKQMREMGIEAPIIGNNSLDSELLCEIAGKAADGTIVFTVFDPALPGTPTQNFVKTFKAEYGITADTWAAQGYDAIQVLAAGIEKSGSTIPLVIANTIRFLDHWNGVTGSYSWDWDGGISEKTFFFKVVENGEFKFLEQELNRKINFFNPSKDITLMIPIENDVTTIDPGLALGKNSIEIVEQLFLGLTDFDPVTNEVIPELATTWTGSPSGKIFTFRMRDDATWTDGKPLTAHDLVRTIRRNIDPVTDCPHVKMLYILKNAKAINSGKLKDISKIGVRAIDDFTLEFKLEKAAPYFPSLTTLLPYRPLPQETIGKYGSEWIKPENIRTSGSYKLATWEKGQVVILQKNKNYYDADKVSIQEIRYNVISESPVGLAMYQNDKLDIIGGTYLPIPVDELTYIKASKELAGQYSQKPGLSVYAYGFNVKRPPVDNPLARKAIAACIDRDLLINLIARGGQSSAHTLTPPGLLGTDGLKGDQGIKFNPVQAKQWLSKAGYPGGKGFPELILLHNASKNDVKIAEALQTFLKHYLNINVRLIGQKLTNNLKSSILKNSPHMFQLELQADYPDPSVMLNEYFHPINSPNYTGWNYSDFVGLLEKAGEISDQKKRRKLCQQAEQILCQKECVVAPIYFGVLHYLVKPRIEGWSPSGIGGQHIRNWSLRK
;
A
#
# COMPACT_ATOMS: atom_id res chain seq x y z
N MET A 1 42.72 -40.98 -30.07
CA MET A 1 42.20 -40.15 -31.17
C MET A 1 40.73 -39.77 -31.02
N TYR A 2 39.84 -40.70 -30.61
CA TYR A 2 38.37 -40.45 -30.47
C TYR A 2 37.94 -39.48 -29.35
N ARG A 3 38.74 -39.34 -28.27
CA ARG A 3 38.45 -38.38 -27.17
C ARG A 3 38.81 -36.93 -27.49
N PHE A 4 39.74 -36.70 -28.43
CA PHE A 4 40.13 -35.36 -28.85
C PHE A 4 39.06 -34.73 -29.75
N TRP A 5 38.41 -35.52 -30.61
CA TRP A 5 37.30 -35.08 -31.46
C TRP A 5 36.04 -34.71 -30.68
N LYS A 6 35.70 -35.41 -29.59
CA LYS A 6 34.56 -35.04 -28.73
C LYS A 6 34.78 -33.72 -27.98
N PHE A 7 36.03 -33.40 -27.61
CA PHE A 7 36.34 -32.14 -26.95
C PHE A 7 36.27 -30.97 -27.95
N CYS A 8 36.77 -31.15 -29.18
CA CYS A 8 36.60 -30.15 -30.23
C CYS A 8 35.13 -29.95 -30.64
N PHE A 9 34.29 -30.99 -30.65
CA PHE A 9 32.87 -30.84 -31.00
C PHE A 9 32.04 -30.14 -29.90
N ILE A 10 32.39 -30.35 -28.62
CA ILE A 10 31.75 -29.66 -27.49
C ILE A 10 32.26 -28.21 -27.37
N VAL A 11 33.53 -27.94 -27.68
CA VAL A 11 34.07 -26.57 -27.71
C VAL A 11 33.53 -25.78 -28.91
N VAL A 12 33.28 -26.41 -30.07
CA VAL A 12 32.66 -25.73 -31.23
C VAL A 12 31.17 -25.45 -30.99
N ILE A 13 30.43 -26.30 -30.27
CA ILE A 13 29.03 -26.01 -29.89
C ILE A 13 28.96 -24.95 -28.77
N LEU A 14 29.89 -24.94 -27.81
CA LEU A 14 29.99 -23.86 -26.81
C LEU A 14 30.45 -22.53 -27.42
N PHE A 15 31.30 -22.54 -28.45
CA PHE A 15 31.64 -21.33 -29.20
C PHE A 15 30.48 -20.84 -30.08
N LEU A 16 29.64 -21.72 -30.65
CA LEU A 16 28.47 -21.31 -31.42
C LEU A 16 27.36 -20.68 -30.56
N PHE A 17 27.24 -21.06 -29.29
CA PHE A 17 26.35 -20.38 -28.32
C PHE A 17 26.97 -19.12 -27.70
N ALA A 18 28.30 -19.07 -27.54
CA ALA A 18 28.99 -17.87 -27.05
C ALA A 18 29.01 -16.73 -28.09
N VAL A 19 29.22 -17.04 -29.38
CA VAL A 19 29.26 -16.05 -30.46
C VAL A 19 27.87 -15.43 -30.72
N SER A 20 26.78 -16.20 -30.53
CA SER A 20 25.40 -15.68 -30.65
C SER A 20 25.00 -14.77 -29.48
N CYS A 21 25.42 -15.08 -28.25
CA CYS A 21 25.12 -14.23 -27.09
C CYS A 21 25.88 -12.90 -27.16
N ASP A 22 27.12 -12.90 -27.66
CA ASP A 22 27.86 -11.66 -27.94
C ASP A 22 27.18 -10.85 -29.06
N SER A 23 26.78 -11.46 -30.18
CA SER A 23 26.17 -10.71 -31.29
C SER A 23 24.87 -9.99 -30.90
N TYR A 24 24.01 -10.61 -30.08
CA TYR A 24 22.74 -10.00 -29.66
C TYR A 24 22.94 -8.91 -28.61
N LYS A 25 23.90 -9.08 -27.68
CA LYS A 25 24.29 -8.01 -26.76
C LYS A 25 24.86 -6.82 -27.50
N THR A 26 25.69 -7.06 -28.53
CA THR A 26 26.19 -6.02 -29.44
C THR A 26 25.03 -5.31 -30.17
N LEU A 27 24.00 -6.03 -30.64
CA LEU A 27 22.84 -5.41 -31.30
C LEU A 27 22.03 -4.50 -30.36
N SER A 28 21.85 -4.89 -29.09
CA SER A 28 21.17 -4.06 -28.10
C SER A 28 21.95 -2.79 -27.78
N GLU A 29 23.28 -2.89 -27.63
CA GLU A 29 24.17 -1.76 -27.41
C GLU A 29 24.25 -0.86 -28.65
N GLU A 30 24.33 -1.43 -29.85
CA GLU A 30 24.33 -0.70 -31.12
C GLU A 30 23.01 0.07 -31.31
N ARG A 31 21.87 -0.53 -30.98
CA ARG A 31 20.57 0.15 -31.00
C ARG A 31 20.50 1.32 -30.01
N ALA A 32 20.99 1.13 -28.78
CA ALA A 32 21.03 2.18 -27.76
C ALA A 32 22.02 3.31 -28.10
N ASN A 33 23.12 3.00 -28.77
CA ASN A 33 24.10 4.00 -29.22
C ASN A 33 23.61 4.75 -30.46
N ARG A 34 22.87 4.09 -31.37
CA ARG A 34 22.27 4.73 -32.55
C ARG A 34 21.14 5.68 -32.21
N THR A 35 20.47 5.52 -31.07
CA THR A 35 19.36 6.41 -30.67
C THR A 35 19.78 7.86 -30.39
N ASP A 36 21.04 8.11 -30.03
CA ASP A 36 21.62 9.46 -29.95
C ASP A 36 21.87 10.10 -31.34
N ASP A 37 21.95 9.28 -32.40
CA ASP A 37 22.25 9.67 -33.79
C ASP A 37 21.01 9.59 -34.74
N LEU A 38 19.84 9.17 -34.21
CA LEU A 38 18.56 9.18 -34.93
C LEU A 38 18.05 10.61 -35.12
N THR A 39 18.69 11.36 -36.00
CA THR A 39 18.40 12.78 -36.25
C THR A 39 17.19 13.02 -37.16
N LYS A 40 16.47 11.99 -37.63
CA LYS A 40 15.40 12.14 -38.66
C LYS A 40 14.06 11.42 -38.43
N GLU A 41 14.00 10.15 -38.01
CA GLU A 41 12.73 9.41 -37.83
C GLU A 41 12.85 8.31 -36.75
N ILE A 42 11.71 7.92 -36.15
CA ILE A 42 11.59 6.79 -35.21
C ILE A 42 10.99 5.60 -35.95
N VAL A 43 11.69 4.46 -35.99
CA VAL A 43 11.25 3.28 -36.77
C VAL A 43 10.70 2.19 -35.85
N ILE A 44 9.51 1.68 -36.16
CA ILE A 44 8.85 0.59 -35.43
C ILE A 44 8.41 -0.53 -36.39
N GLY A 45 8.36 -1.77 -35.92
CA GLY A 45 7.83 -2.91 -36.65
C GLY A 45 6.37 -3.19 -36.27
N ILE A 46 5.51 -3.42 -37.26
CA ILE A 46 4.11 -3.85 -37.05
C ILE A 46 3.95 -5.24 -37.66
N VAL A 47 3.55 -6.22 -36.86
CA VAL A 47 3.39 -7.61 -37.32
C VAL A 47 1.94 -8.08 -37.13
N ASP A 48 1.31 -8.47 -38.23
CA ASP A 48 -0.08 -8.93 -38.30
C ASP A 48 -0.16 -10.25 -39.11
N SER A 49 -1.33 -10.90 -39.13
CA SER A 49 -1.55 -12.25 -39.68
C SER A 49 -2.41 -12.31 -40.97
N SER A 50 -2.71 -11.19 -41.63
CA SER A 50 -3.62 -11.15 -42.79
C SER A 50 -3.05 -10.48 -44.06
N THR A 51 -3.54 -10.93 -45.21
CA THR A 51 -3.26 -10.36 -46.54
C THR A 51 -4.05 -9.09 -46.85
N THR A 52 -5.07 -8.75 -46.05
CA THR A 52 -5.85 -7.50 -46.13
C THR A 52 -5.71 -6.68 -44.85
N PRO A 53 -5.83 -5.33 -44.89
CA PRO A 53 -5.75 -4.52 -43.68
C PRO A 53 -6.85 -4.92 -42.68
N THR A 54 -6.44 -5.60 -41.61
CA THR A 54 -7.30 -5.95 -40.48
C THR A 54 -7.75 -4.69 -39.75
N PHE A 55 -8.77 -4.81 -38.90
CA PHE A 55 -9.15 -3.73 -37.99
C PHE A 55 -7.97 -3.28 -37.10
N PHE A 56 -7.15 -4.22 -36.61
CA PHE A 56 -5.91 -3.90 -35.89
C PHE A 56 -4.97 -3.00 -36.71
N THR A 57 -4.66 -3.38 -37.95
CA THR A 57 -3.78 -2.59 -38.81
C THR A 57 -4.38 -1.21 -39.12
N LYS A 58 -5.71 -1.09 -39.25
CA LYS A 58 -6.39 0.21 -39.39
C LYS A 58 -6.23 1.08 -38.13
N GLY A 59 -6.37 0.50 -36.94
CA GLY A 59 -6.15 1.19 -35.67
C GLY A 59 -4.73 1.72 -35.51
N VAL A 60 -3.74 0.87 -35.81
CA VAL A 60 -2.31 1.25 -35.83
C VAL A 60 -2.05 2.41 -36.80
N LYS A 61 -2.58 2.32 -38.04
CA LYS A 61 -2.41 3.35 -39.06
C LYS A 61 -3.02 4.68 -38.64
N LEU A 62 -4.19 4.66 -37.99
CA LEU A 62 -4.82 5.87 -37.48
C LEU A 62 -3.97 6.53 -36.39
N ALA A 63 -3.48 5.77 -35.40
CA ALA A 63 -2.62 6.30 -34.35
C ALA A 63 -1.33 6.93 -34.92
N LEU A 64 -0.68 6.26 -35.88
CA LEU A 64 0.52 6.78 -36.55
C LEU A 64 0.24 8.05 -37.36
N LYS A 65 -0.91 8.12 -38.03
CA LYS A 65 -1.34 9.32 -38.78
C LYS A 65 -1.48 10.51 -37.83
N GLU A 66 -2.25 10.33 -36.74
CA GLU A 66 -2.48 11.39 -35.75
C GLU A 66 -1.18 11.86 -35.08
N LEU A 67 -0.30 10.94 -34.67
CA LEU A 67 0.99 11.27 -34.07
C LEU A 67 1.87 12.09 -35.02
N ASN A 68 1.94 11.70 -36.30
CA ASN A 68 2.75 12.40 -37.30
C ASN A 68 2.16 13.76 -37.69
N GLU A 69 0.84 13.89 -37.76
CA GLU A 69 0.15 15.18 -37.96
C GLU A 69 0.39 16.15 -36.80
N GLN A 70 0.64 15.63 -35.59
CA GLN A 70 1.00 16.41 -34.38
C GLN A 70 2.49 16.75 -34.27
N GLY A 71 3.29 16.48 -35.32
CA GLY A 71 4.73 16.77 -35.33
C GLY A 71 5.62 15.60 -34.92
N GLY A 72 5.05 14.41 -34.72
CA GLY A 72 5.76 13.20 -34.35
C GLY A 72 6.16 13.16 -32.86
N LEU A 73 6.96 12.17 -32.48
CA LEU A 73 7.41 11.98 -31.09
C LEU A 73 8.79 12.61 -30.91
N LEU A 74 8.93 13.46 -29.89
CA LEU A 74 10.16 14.24 -29.65
C LEU A 74 10.59 15.05 -30.90
N GLY A 75 9.60 15.53 -31.68
CA GLY A 75 9.81 16.26 -32.93
C GLY A 75 10.25 15.40 -34.12
N LYS A 76 10.12 14.07 -34.03
CA LYS A 76 10.53 13.12 -35.06
C LYS A 76 9.34 12.32 -35.61
N PRO A 77 9.15 12.21 -36.93
CA PRO A 77 8.12 11.36 -37.49
C PRO A 77 8.33 9.89 -37.12
N VAL A 78 7.23 9.18 -36.88
CA VAL A 78 7.19 7.74 -36.59
C VAL A 78 6.89 6.97 -37.88
N LYS A 79 7.79 6.07 -38.26
CA LYS A 79 7.69 5.22 -39.45
C LYS A 79 7.49 3.77 -39.07
N ALA A 80 6.42 3.17 -39.59
CA ALA A 80 6.11 1.76 -39.37
C ALA A 80 6.54 0.88 -40.56
N LEU A 81 7.22 -0.22 -40.25
CA LEU A 81 7.50 -1.32 -41.18
C LEU A 81 6.49 -2.44 -40.95
N PHE A 82 5.64 -2.72 -41.95
CA PHE A 82 4.59 -3.74 -41.83
C PHE A 82 5.08 -5.11 -42.31
N TYR A 83 4.73 -6.15 -41.55
CA TYR A 83 5.04 -7.55 -41.84
C TYR A 83 3.80 -8.43 -41.69
N ASP A 84 3.73 -9.47 -42.52
CA ASP A 84 2.66 -10.47 -42.52
C ASP A 84 3.24 -11.85 -42.17
N GLU A 85 2.86 -12.37 -41.01
CA GLU A 85 3.33 -13.67 -40.51
C GLU A 85 2.50 -14.86 -41.01
N LYS A 86 1.34 -14.62 -41.63
CA LYS A 86 0.40 -15.64 -42.15
C LYS A 86 0.14 -16.77 -41.15
N GLU A 87 -0.07 -16.42 -39.87
CA GLU A 87 -0.33 -17.35 -38.76
C GLU A 87 0.70 -18.48 -38.61
N SER A 88 1.95 -18.26 -39.05
CA SER A 88 3.00 -19.28 -39.02
C SER A 88 4.10 -18.94 -38.03
N ILE A 89 4.32 -19.79 -37.02
CA ILE A 89 5.42 -19.66 -36.04
C ILE A 89 6.77 -19.47 -36.76
N ARG A 90 7.03 -20.26 -37.82
CA ARG A 90 8.28 -20.17 -38.59
C ARG A 90 8.46 -18.79 -39.22
N LYS A 91 7.42 -18.24 -39.84
CA LYS A 91 7.46 -16.91 -40.44
C LYS A 91 7.57 -15.81 -39.39
N GLY A 92 6.87 -15.94 -38.27
CA GLY A 92 6.99 -15.03 -37.13
C GLY A 92 8.45 -14.96 -36.63
N GLN A 93 9.11 -16.11 -36.50
CA GLN A 93 10.54 -16.17 -36.15
C GLN A 93 11.48 -15.57 -37.22
N ASP A 94 11.18 -15.77 -38.51
CA ASP A 94 11.93 -15.15 -39.61
C ASP A 94 11.80 -13.62 -39.59
N ILE A 95 10.60 -13.11 -39.33
CA ILE A 95 10.32 -11.68 -39.17
C ILE A 95 11.04 -11.13 -37.94
N ALA A 96 10.95 -11.80 -36.80
CA ALA A 96 11.62 -11.38 -35.56
C ALA A 96 13.14 -11.30 -35.73
N ARG A 97 13.77 -12.26 -36.42
CA ARG A 97 15.20 -12.19 -36.78
C ARG A 97 15.53 -11.02 -37.70
N LYS A 98 14.67 -10.77 -38.71
CA LYS A 98 14.85 -9.65 -39.63
C LYS A 98 14.76 -8.30 -38.91
N ILE A 99 13.83 -8.16 -37.96
CA ILE A 99 13.70 -6.97 -37.13
C ILE A 99 14.86 -6.83 -36.16
N ALA A 100 15.24 -7.91 -35.46
CA ALA A 100 16.36 -7.91 -34.51
C ALA A 100 17.68 -7.44 -35.14
N ASN A 101 17.94 -7.83 -36.39
CA ASN A 101 19.13 -7.42 -37.16
C ASN A 101 19.03 -6.00 -37.74
N ASN A 102 17.85 -5.39 -37.74
CA ASN A 102 17.68 -3.99 -38.10
C ASN A 102 17.71 -3.13 -36.82
N THR A 103 18.88 -2.60 -36.49
CA THR A 103 19.07 -1.79 -35.28
C THR A 103 18.31 -0.47 -35.28
N ASP A 104 17.77 -0.02 -36.42
CA ASP A 104 16.95 1.20 -36.48
C ASP A 104 15.55 0.99 -35.88
N VAL A 105 15.08 -0.26 -35.83
CA VAL A 105 13.75 -0.60 -35.28
C VAL A 105 13.84 -0.66 -33.77
N ILE A 106 13.19 0.28 -33.08
CA ILE A 106 13.25 0.40 -31.61
C ILE A 106 12.18 -0.42 -30.89
N ALA A 107 11.06 -0.66 -31.55
CA ALA A 107 9.93 -1.36 -30.97
C ALA A 107 9.17 -2.18 -32.02
N VAL A 108 8.46 -3.21 -31.55
CA VAL A 108 7.54 -4.04 -32.32
C VAL A 108 6.19 -4.06 -31.63
N VAL A 109 5.14 -3.76 -32.39
CA VAL A 109 3.76 -4.01 -32.00
C VAL A 109 3.24 -5.17 -32.83
N GLY A 110 2.84 -6.25 -32.17
CA GLY A 110 2.27 -7.39 -32.88
C GLY A 110 2.56 -8.73 -32.26
N HIS A 111 2.57 -9.71 -33.15
CA HIS A 111 2.25 -11.12 -32.90
C HIS A 111 1.00 -11.25 -32.02
N HIS A 112 -0.15 -11.40 -32.67
CA HIS A 112 -1.43 -11.57 -32.00
C HIS A 112 -1.57 -12.95 -31.36
N SER A 113 -1.07 -13.98 -32.03
CA SER A 113 -1.14 -15.35 -31.52
C SER A 113 -0.19 -15.54 -30.34
N SER A 114 -0.70 -16.11 -29.25
CA SER A 114 0.09 -16.42 -28.06
C SER A 114 1.29 -17.33 -28.37
N ASP A 115 1.12 -18.35 -29.21
CA ASP A 115 2.18 -19.31 -29.52
C ASP A 115 3.32 -18.64 -30.32
N ILE A 116 2.97 -17.73 -31.23
CA ILE A 116 3.97 -16.99 -32.01
C ILE A 116 4.65 -15.94 -31.15
N ALA A 117 3.88 -15.15 -30.39
CA ALA A 117 4.38 -14.09 -29.51
C ALA A 117 5.37 -14.61 -28.46
N VAL A 118 5.06 -15.75 -27.82
CA VAL A 118 5.96 -16.40 -26.87
C VAL A 118 7.22 -16.92 -27.55
N ALA A 119 7.10 -17.49 -28.76
CA ALA A 119 8.25 -18.03 -29.48
C ALA A 119 9.25 -16.93 -29.94
N VAL A 120 8.76 -15.72 -30.23
CA VAL A 120 9.57 -14.61 -30.75
C VAL A 120 10.03 -13.61 -29.68
N SER A 121 9.35 -13.55 -28.52
CA SER A 121 9.68 -12.62 -27.43
C SER A 121 11.14 -12.73 -27.00
N VAL A 122 11.69 -13.95 -26.92
CA VAL A 122 13.10 -14.21 -26.57
C VAL A 122 14.06 -13.56 -27.56
N THR A 123 13.69 -13.47 -28.85
CA THR A 123 14.52 -12.83 -29.88
C THR A 123 14.52 -11.31 -29.71
N TYR A 124 13.36 -10.71 -29.44
CA TYR A 124 13.25 -9.27 -29.15
C TYR A 124 13.96 -8.89 -27.84
N GLU A 125 13.76 -9.69 -26.79
CA GLU A 125 14.42 -9.53 -25.49
C GLU A 125 15.94 -9.53 -25.63
N LYS A 126 16.51 -10.54 -26.31
CA LYS A 126 17.97 -10.65 -26.49
C LYS A 126 18.55 -9.54 -27.36
N SER A 127 17.79 -9.09 -28.37
CA SER A 127 18.26 -8.06 -29.27
C SER A 127 18.04 -6.66 -28.73
N GLY A 128 17.27 -6.46 -27.65
CA GLY A 128 16.94 -5.15 -27.09
C GLY A 128 15.85 -4.39 -27.87
N VAL A 129 14.89 -5.11 -28.47
CA VAL A 129 13.73 -4.53 -29.15
C VAL A 129 12.56 -4.52 -28.18
N LEU A 130 11.94 -3.36 -27.95
CA LEU A 130 10.74 -3.28 -27.13
C LEU A 130 9.58 -3.99 -27.84
N PHE A 131 8.88 -4.89 -27.17
CA PHE A 131 7.84 -5.72 -27.77
C PHE A 131 6.51 -5.55 -27.01
N ILE A 132 5.46 -5.10 -27.69
CA ILE A 132 4.08 -5.02 -27.16
C ILE A 132 3.18 -5.96 -27.95
N SER A 133 2.61 -6.98 -27.29
CA SER A 133 1.58 -7.82 -27.92
C SER A 133 0.16 -7.33 -27.61
N PRO A 134 -0.66 -7.06 -28.64
CA PRO A 134 -2.06 -6.66 -28.52
C PRO A 134 -3.06 -7.82 -28.48
N GLY A 135 -2.60 -9.07 -28.61
CA GLY A 135 -3.48 -10.25 -28.71
C GLY A 135 -3.07 -11.45 -27.87
N ALA A 136 -1.80 -11.55 -27.45
CA ALA A 136 -1.32 -12.72 -26.74
C ALA A 136 -1.67 -12.69 -25.23
N SER A 137 -2.68 -13.48 -24.86
CA SER A 137 -3.16 -13.62 -23.48
C SER A 137 -2.46 -14.71 -22.67
N ALA A 138 -1.62 -15.55 -23.29
CA ALA A 138 -0.86 -16.59 -22.57
C ALA A 138 0.04 -16.00 -21.47
N PRO A 139 -0.06 -16.43 -20.20
CA PRO A 139 0.73 -15.88 -19.11
C PRO A 139 2.25 -15.98 -19.35
N GLU A 140 2.69 -17.03 -20.05
CA GLU A 140 4.09 -17.32 -20.37
C GLU A 140 4.79 -16.19 -21.15
N LEU A 141 4.04 -15.33 -21.85
CA LEU A 141 4.61 -14.21 -22.59
C LEU A 141 5.37 -13.22 -21.69
N THR A 142 4.93 -13.02 -20.45
CA THR A 142 5.53 -12.02 -19.54
C THR A 142 6.13 -12.66 -18.28
N GLN A 143 5.63 -13.83 -17.86
CA GLN A 143 6.09 -14.54 -16.66
C GLN A 143 7.59 -14.91 -16.64
N TYR A 144 8.29 -14.87 -17.78
CA TYR A 144 9.74 -15.03 -17.80
C TYR A 144 10.52 -13.79 -17.32
N ASN A 145 9.82 -12.70 -16.96
CA ASN A 145 10.36 -11.43 -16.47
C ASN A 145 11.32 -10.76 -17.46
N GLY A 146 10.92 -10.66 -18.72
CA GLY A 146 11.67 -9.92 -19.75
C GLY A 146 11.71 -8.43 -19.48
N SER A 147 12.82 -7.77 -19.81
CA SER A 147 12.98 -6.31 -19.69
C SER A 147 12.21 -5.56 -20.77
N PHE A 148 12.01 -6.15 -21.95
CA PHE A 148 11.50 -5.46 -23.13
C PHE A 148 10.10 -5.90 -23.57
N THR A 149 9.53 -6.93 -22.94
CA THR A 149 8.27 -7.54 -23.39
C THR A 149 7.08 -7.10 -22.55
N PHE A 150 6.01 -6.73 -23.25
CA PHE A 150 4.77 -6.20 -22.70
C PHE A 150 3.56 -6.78 -23.44
N ARG A 151 2.40 -6.71 -22.80
CA ARG A 151 1.09 -6.90 -23.44
C ARG A 151 0.19 -5.71 -23.14
N ASN A 152 -0.76 -5.41 -24.03
CA ASN A 152 -1.87 -4.47 -23.77
C ASN A 152 -3.26 -5.16 -23.85
N ILE A 153 -3.25 -6.50 -23.83
CA ILE A 153 -4.42 -7.35 -23.66
C ILE A 153 -4.35 -8.06 -22.29
N PRO A 154 -5.47 -8.30 -21.59
CA PRO A 154 -5.44 -9.04 -20.33
C PRO A 154 -4.94 -10.47 -20.53
N SER A 155 -4.28 -11.00 -19.50
CA SER A 155 -3.87 -12.40 -19.48
C SER A 155 -5.09 -13.33 -19.36
N ASP A 156 -4.91 -14.59 -19.78
CA ASP A 156 -5.92 -15.64 -19.55
C ASP A 156 -6.23 -15.78 -18.05
N GLU A 157 -5.26 -15.51 -17.16
CA GLU A 157 -5.44 -15.52 -15.71
C GLU A 157 -6.42 -14.45 -15.24
N LEU A 158 -6.24 -13.22 -15.70
CA LEU A 158 -7.12 -12.10 -15.37
C LEU A 158 -8.51 -12.32 -15.97
N ALA A 159 -8.58 -12.72 -17.24
CA ALA A 159 -9.84 -12.99 -17.94
C ALA A 159 -10.63 -14.13 -17.27
N GLY A 160 -9.99 -15.25 -16.94
CA GLY A 160 -10.67 -16.39 -16.32
C GLY A 160 -11.28 -16.06 -14.95
N ARG A 161 -10.61 -15.21 -14.16
CA ARG A 161 -11.14 -14.70 -12.88
C ARG A 161 -12.35 -13.80 -13.10
N GLU A 162 -12.30 -12.88 -14.06
CA GLU A 162 -13.41 -11.98 -14.34
C GLU A 162 -14.63 -12.69 -14.91
N ILE A 163 -14.43 -13.71 -15.75
CA ILE A 163 -15.53 -14.55 -16.24
C ILE A 163 -16.18 -15.31 -15.07
N ALA A 164 -15.39 -15.91 -14.17
CA ALA A 164 -15.92 -16.57 -12.98
C ALA A 164 -16.69 -15.58 -12.07
N ALA A 165 -16.15 -14.38 -11.88
CA ALA A 165 -16.82 -13.31 -11.14
C ALA A 165 -18.13 -12.89 -11.80
N PHE A 166 -18.16 -12.76 -13.13
CA PHE A 166 -19.38 -12.49 -13.90
C PHE A 166 -20.42 -13.60 -13.70
N VAL A 167 -20.02 -14.87 -13.78
CA VAL A 167 -20.90 -16.02 -13.57
C VAL A 167 -21.55 -15.96 -12.18
N LYS A 168 -20.73 -15.74 -11.14
CA LYS A 168 -21.20 -15.62 -9.75
C LYS A 168 -22.13 -14.43 -9.55
N ARG A 169 -21.80 -13.26 -10.11
CA ARG A 169 -22.59 -12.03 -9.97
C ARG A 169 -23.98 -12.15 -10.62
N ASN A 170 -24.09 -12.90 -11.71
CA ASN A 170 -25.37 -13.16 -12.40
C ASN A 170 -26.15 -14.35 -11.80
N GLY A 171 -25.69 -14.92 -10.69
CA GLY A 171 -26.44 -15.92 -9.93
C GLY A 171 -26.44 -17.33 -10.53
N TYR A 172 -25.62 -17.61 -11.54
CA TYR A 172 -25.43 -18.96 -12.07
C TYR A 172 -24.64 -19.80 -11.05
N LYS A 173 -25.14 -21.00 -10.76
CA LYS A 173 -24.61 -21.87 -9.70
C LYS A 173 -24.10 -23.20 -10.22
N LYS A 174 -24.65 -23.70 -11.33
CA LYS A 174 -24.36 -25.03 -11.89
C LYS A 174 -23.86 -24.88 -13.33
N ILE A 175 -22.54 -24.94 -13.51
CA ILE A 175 -21.91 -24.65 -14.81
C ILE A 175 -21.48 -25.94 -15.50
N ALA A 176 -21.85 -26.10 -16.78
CA ALA A 176 -21.25 -27.09 -17.66
C ALA A 176 -20.12 -26.44 -18.46
N ILE A 177 -18.95 -27.07 -18.50
CA ILE A 177 -17.79 -26.61 -19.27
C ILE A 177 -17.68 -27.46 -20.54
N VAL A 178 -17.62 -26.80 -21.69
CA VAL A 178 -17.35 -27.42 -22.99
C VAL A 178 -16.15 -26.73 -23.62
N PHE A 179 -15.16 -27.50 -24.08
CA PHE A 179 -13.94 -26.88 -24.60
C PHE A 179 -13.27 -27.66 -25.72
N ASP A 180 -12.58 -26.93 -26.59
CA ASP A 180 -11.73 -27.49 -27.63
C ASP A 180 -10.39 -27.94 -27.02
N ARG A 181 -10.08 -29.24 -27.07
CA ARG A 181 -8.85 -29.78 -26.49
C ARG A 181 -7.59 -29.39 -27.25
N ASP A 182 -7.73 -29.05 -28.53
CA ASP A 182 -6.64 -28.77 -29.45
C ASP A 182 -6.32 -27.27 -29.55
N SER A 183 -7.12 -26.42 -28.87
CA SER A 183 -7.06 -24.97 -28.96
C SER A 183 -6.34 -24.29 -27.79
N SER A 184 -5.79 -23.10 -28.05
CA SER A 184 -5.31 -22.17 -27.02
C SER A 184 -6.40 -21.79 -26.00
N ALA A 185 -7.69 -21.85 -26.39
CA ALA A 185 -8.84 -21.60 -25.50
C ALA A 185 -8.97 -22.62 -24.35
N ASN A 186 -8.33 -23.81 -24.47
CA ASN A 186 -8.25 -24.80 -23.39
C ASN A 186 -7.53 -24.23 -22.14
N ARG A 187 -6.54 -23.35 -22.33
CA ARG A 187 -5.82 -22.73 -21.21
C ARG A 187 -6.74 -21.83 -20.37
N LEU A 188 -7.48 -20.94 -21.02
CA LEU A 188 -8.49 -20.11 -20.35
C LEU A 188 -9.54 -20.98 -19.64
N THR A 189 -9.94 -22.11 -20.25
CA THR A 189 -10.88 -23.06 -19.63
C THR A 189 -10.36 -23.62 -18.31
N LYS A 190 -9.09 -24.05 -18.26
CA LYS A 190 -8.47 -24.56 -17.03
C LYS A 190 -8.42 -23.49 -15.93
N ILE A 191 -8.16 -22.24 -16.31
CA ILE A 191 -8.12 -21.10 -15.39
C ILE A 191 -9.52 -20.77 -14.88
N PHE A 192 -10.51 -20.68 -15.76
CA PHE A 192 -11.91 -20.46 -15.40
C PHE A 192 -12.42 -21.54 -14.45
N ARG A 193 -12.09 -22.82 -14.70
CA ARG A 193 -12.41 -23.93 -13.81
C ARG A 193 -11.86 -23.71 -12.40
N LYS A 194 -10.57 -23.37 -12.30
CA LYS A 194 -9.93 -23.08 -11.02
C LYS A 194 -10.59 -21.88 -10.32
N ALA A 195 -10.75 -20.76 -11.04
CA ALA A 195 -11.35 -19.55 -10.50
C ALA A 195 -12.80 -19.77 -10.02
N SER A 196 -13.57 -20.59 -10.73
CA SER A 196 -14.93 -20.97 -10.37
C SER A 196 -14.98 -21.78 -9.07
N HIS A 197 -14.08 -22.77 -8.91
CA HIS A 197 -13.94 -23.50 -7.66
C HIS A 197 -13.56 -22.58 -6.48
N ASP A 198 -12.61 -21.68 -6.69
CA ASP A 198 -12.12 -20.75 -5.66
C ASP A 198 -13.22 -19.82 -5.12
N ILE A 199 -14.26 -19.53 -5.92
CA ILE A 199 -15.38 -18.66 -5.54
C ILE A 199 -16.70 -19.40 -5.25
N GLY A 200 -16.66 -20.73 -5.20
CA GLY A 200 -17.80 -21.58 -4.79
C GLY A 200 -18.85 -21.83 -5.87
N ILE A 201 -18.50 -21.72 -7.15
CA ILE A 201 -19.36 -22.13 -8.27
C ILE A 201 -19.26 -23.66 -8.44
N ASN A 202 -20.40 -24.33 -8.65
CA ASN A 202 -20.43 -25.77 -8.87
C ASN A 202 -20.28 -26.08 -10.37
N ILE A 203 -19.16 -26.72 -10.74
CA ILE A 203 -18.96 -27.23 -12.09
C ILE A 203 -19.54 -28.62 -12.16
N VAL A 204 -20.68 -28.76 -12.85
CA VAL A 204 -21.44 -30.01 -12.91
C VAL A 204 -20.95 -30.95 -14.01
N ALA A 205 -20.37 -30.41 -15.08
CA ALA A 205 -19.88 -31.19 -16.21
C ALA A 205 -18.64 -30.55 -16.84
N GLU A 206 -17.72 -31.36 -17.35
CA GLU A 206 -16.57 -30.93 -18.15
C GLU A 206 -16.44 -31.90 -19.34
N LYS A 207 -16.62 -31.40 -20.57
CA LYS A 207 -16.55 -32.20 -21.81
C LYS A 207 -15.66 -31.51 -22.84
N SER A 208 -14.84 -32.29 -23.53
CA SER A 208 -13.94 -31.79 -24.57
C SER A 208 -14.33 -32.27 -25.96
N TYR A 209 -14.06 -31.47 -27.00
CA TYR A 209 -14.16 -31.84 -28.40
C TYR A 209 -12.86 -31.50 -29.15
N SER A 210 -12.66 -32.04 -30.35
CA SER A 210 -11.57 -31.64 -31.26
C SER A 210 -12.00 -30.60 -32.28
N SER A 211 -11.08 -29.72 -32.66
CA SER A 211 -11.31 -28.60 -33.60
C SER A 211 -11.82 -29.01 -34.99
N TRP A 212 -11.52 -30.25 -35.44
CA TRP A 212 -11.98 -30.80 -36.72
C TRP A 212 -13.38 -31.46 -36.65
N GLU A 213 -13.94 -31.65 -35.46
CA GLU A 213 -15.26 -32.24 -35.30
C GLU A 213 -16.34 -31.30 -35.88
N VAL A 214 -17.36 -31.90 -36.50
CA VAL A 214 -18.46 -31.16 -37.14
C VAL A 214 -19.84 -31.53 -36.60
N ASP A 215 -19.93 -32.63 -35.85
CA ASP A 215 -21.15 -33.15 -35.23
C ASP A 215 -20.90 -33.40 -33.73
N PHE A 216 -21.53 -32.58 -32.90
CA PHE A 216 -21.38 -32.55 -31.45
C PHE A 216 -22.62 -33.11 -30.74
N ARG A 217 -23.63 -33.61 -31.47
CA ARG A 217 -24.93 -34.02 -30.91
C ARG A 217 -24.81 -35.07 -29.82
N ARG A 218 -23.86 -36.01 -29.94
CA ARG A 218 -23.59 -37.00 -28.89
C ARG A 218 -23.07 -36.36 -27.61
N LEU A 219 -22.08 -35.47 -27.72
CA LEU A 219 -21.51 -34.74 -26.58
C LEU A 219 -22.60 -33.90 -25.89
N ILE A 220 -23.45 -33.23 -26.66
CA ILE A 220 -24.55 -32.40 -26.16
C ILE A 220 -25.60 -33.28 -25.45
N ALA A 221 -26.01 -34.40 -26.05
CA ALA A 221 -26.95 -35.34 -25.45
C ALA A 221 -26.45 -35.90 -24.10
N ASP A 222 -25.15 -36.21 -24.01
CA ASP A 222 -24.54 -36.68 -22.76
C ASP A 222 -24.63 -35.60 -21.67
N ILE A 223 -24.38 -34.31 -22.00
CA ILE A 223 -24.48 -33.20 -21.04
C ILE A 223 -25.93 -33.03 -20.56
N MET A 224 -26.90 -33.00 -21.49
CA MET A 224 -28.32 -32.77 -21.17
C MET A 224 -28.93 -33.91 -20.34
N LYS A 225 -28.48 -35.15 -20.54
CA LYS A 225 -29.03 -36.32 -19.86
C LYS A 225 -28.49 -36.50 -18.45
N GLU A 226 -27.22 -36.19 -18.23
CA GLU A 226 -26.51 -36.52 -16.98
C GLU A 226 -26.46 -35.36 -15.97
N TYR A 227 -26.62 -34.11 -16.41
CA TYR A 227 -26.35 -32.94 -15.58
C TYR A 227 -27.43 -31.87 -15.69
N GLU A 228 -27.77 -31.27 -14.53
CA GLU A 228 -28.52 -30.01 -14.48
C GLU A 228 -27.55 -28.84 -14.44
N PHE A 229 -27.66 -27.91 -15.38
CA PHE A 229 -26.85 -26.70 -15.45
C PHE A 229 -27.72 -25.48 -15.72
N ASP A 230 -27.31 -24.33 -15.21
CA ASP A 230 -27.95 -23.03 -15.44
C ASP A 230 -27.10 -22.11 -16.33
N CYS A 231 -25.89 -22.54 -16.72
CA CYS A 231 -25.03 -21.86 -17.69
C CYS A 231 -24.01 -22.84 -18.29
N ILE A 232 -23.59 -22.57 -19.53
CA ILE A 232 -22.48 -23.27 -20.19
C ILE A 232 -21.31 -22.30 -20.38
N PHE A 233 -20.11 -22.67 -19.96
CA PHE A 233 -18.88 -22.01 -20.41
C PHE A 233 -18.32 -22.76 -21.62
N LEU A 234 -18.10 -22.05 -22.73
CA LEU A 234 -17.58 -22.59 -23.98
C LEU A 234 -16.18 -21.99 -24.28
N GLY A 235 -15.14 -22.80 -24.09
CA GLY A 235 -13.78 -22.45 -24.49
C GLY A 235 -13.46 -22.98 -25.88
N GLY A 236 -13.69 -22.20 -26.94
CA GLY A 236 -13.56 -22.67 -28.32
C GLY A 236 -13.04 -21.62 -29.31
N VAL A 237 -12.77 -22.05 -30.54
CA VAL A 237 -12.40 -21.19 -31.67
C VAL A 237 -13.23 -21.51 -32.91
N PHE A 238 -13.30 -20.57 -33.86
CA PHE A 238 -14.00 -20.79 -35.12
C PHE A 238 -13.27 -21.80 -36.01
N PRO A 239 -13.99 -22.57 -36.84
CA PRO A 239 -15.45 -22.56 -36.99
C PRO A 239 -16.20 -23.48 -36.01
N ALA A 240 -15.49 -24.33 -35.26
CA ALA A 240 -16.10 -25.36 -34.40
C ALA A 240 -17.00 -24.77 -33.30
N ALA A 241 -16.58 -23.66 -32.65
CA ALA A 241 -17.36 -22.99 -31.61
C ALA A 241 -18.74 -22.52 -32.10
N GLY A 242 -18.83 -21.94 -33.30
CA GLY A 242 -20.12 -21.53 -33.86
C GLY A 242 -21.02 -22.73 -34.19
N ARG A 243 -20.44 -23.84 -34.66
CA ARG A 243 -21.19 -25.07 -34.99
C ARG A 243 -21.74 -25.75 -33.73
N ILE A 244 -20.97 -25.80 -32.65
CA ILE A 244 -21.44 -26.41 -31.39
C ILE A 244 -22.53 -25.56 -30.73
N ILE A 245 -22.40 -24.22 -30.74
CA ILE A 245 -23.47 -23.31 -30.29
C ILE A 245 -24.76 -23.57 -31.06
N LYS A 246 -24.66 -23.67 -32.40
CA LYS A 246 -25.79 -23.98 -33.27
C LYS A 246 -26.48 -25.28 -32.87
N GLN A 247 -25.72 -26.35 -32.72
CA GLN A 247 -26.27 -27.67 -32.36
C GLN A 247 -26.82 -27.70 -30.92
N MET A 248 -26.22 -26.97 -29.97
CA MET A 248 -26.74 -26.83 -28.61
C MET A 248 -28.15 -26.22 -28.62
N ARG A 249 -28.36 -25.16 -29.40
CA ARG A 249 -29.71 -24.55 -29.54
C ARG A 249 -30.68 -25.43 -30.30
N GLU A 250 -30.27 -26.07 -31.40
CA GLU A 250 -31.10 -27.02 -32.16
C GLU A 250 -31.58 -28.19 -31.30
N MET A 251 -30.80 -28.57 -30.28
CA MET A 251 -31.14 -29.62 -29.32
C MET A 251 -31.92 -29.12 -28.09
N GLY A 252 -32.28 -27.83 -28.03
CA GLY A 252 -33.16 -27.27 -27.00
C GLY A 252 -32.44 -26.76 -25.74
N ILE A 253 -31.13 -26.51 -25.78
CA ILE A 253 -30.45 -25.84 -24.67
C ILE A 253 -30.80 -24.35 -24.68
N GLU A 254 -31.55 -23.90 -23.67
CA GLU A 254 -31.91 -22.48 -23.48
C GLU A 254 -30.93 -21.74 -22.54
N ALA A 255 -30.11 -22.47 -21.78
CA ALA A 255 -29.15 -21.87 -20.85
C ALA A 255 -28.16 -20.92 -21.58
N PRO A 256 -27.76 -19.79 -20.95
CA PRO A 256 -26.79 -18.88 -21.51
C PRO A 256 -25.43 -19.58 -21.74
N ILE A 257 -24.83 -19.31 -22.90
CA ILE A 257 -23.51 -19.82 -23.28
C ILE A 257 -22.51 -18.69 -23.14
N ILE A 258 -21.54 -18.80 -22.23
CA ILE A 258 -20.47 -17.82 -22.05
C ILE A 258 -19.24 -18.28 -22.80
N GLY A 259 -18.85 -17.53 -23.83
CA GLY A 259 -17.68 -17.76 -24.66
C GLY A 259 -16.45 -16.92 -24.27
N ASN A 260 -15.30 -17.27 -24.85
CA ASN A 260 -14.07 -16.48 -24.79
C ASN A 260 -14.09 -15.28 -25.76
N ASN A 261 -13.16 -14.34 -25.59
CA ASN A 261 -13.01 -13.14 -26.43
C ASN A 261 -12.84 -13.43 -27.92
N SER A 262 -12.31 -14.59 -28.30
CA SER A 262 -12.20 -14.97 -29.71
C SER A 262 -13.57 -15.09 -30.41
N LEU A 263 -14.66 -15.22 -29.65
CA LEU A 263 -16.02 -15.28 -30.19
C LEU A 263 -16.68 -13.89 -30.30
N ASP A 264 -16.04 -12.79 -29.87
CA ASP A 264 -16.48 -11.40 -30.13
C ASP A 264 -16.20 -11.03 -31.60
N SER A 265 -16.90 -11.69 -32.52
CA SER A 265 -16.73 -11.58 -33.96
C SER A 265 -18.04 -11.86 -34.68
N GLU A 266 -18.29 -11.13 -35.78
CA GLU A 266 -19.45 -11.35 -36.66
C GLU A 266 -19.52 -12.79 -37.20
N LEU A 267 -18.37 -13.48 -37.29
CA LEU A 267 -18.29 -14.91 -37.66
C LEU A 267 -19.17 -15.81 -36.77
N LEU A 268 -19.42 -15.41 -35.51
CA LEU A 268 -20.33 -16.14 -34.65
C LEU A 268 -21.74 -16.19 -35.25
N CYS A 269 -22.25 -15.03 -35.65
CA CYS A 269 -23.58 -14.89 -36.25
C CYS A 269 -23.61 -15.48 -37.66
N GLU A 270 -22.53 -15.40 -38.43
CA GLU A 270 -22.44 -16.05 -39.74
C GLU A 270 -22.53 -17.59 -39.66
N ILE A 271 -21.86 -18.20 -38.68
CA ILE A 271 -21.79 -19.66 -38.55
C ILE A 271 -23.01 -20.21 -37.82
N ALA A 272 -23.40 -19.61 -36.69
CA ALA A 272 -24.49 -20.12 -35.87
C ALA A 272 -25.88 -19.59 -36.29
N GLY A 273 -25.94 -18.50 -37.05
CA GLY A 273 -27.20 -17.85 -37.41
C GLY A 273 -27.97 -17.40 -36.16
N LYS A 274 -29.30 -17.57 -36.16
CA LYS A 274 -30.16 -17.25 -35.00
C LYS A 274 -29.79 -18.03 -33.73
N ALA A 275 -29.12 -19.18 -33.86
CA ALA A 275 -28.68 -19.94 -32.69
C ALA A 275 -27.55 -19.25 -31.91
N ALA A 276 -26.95 -18.19 -32.45
CA ALA A 276 -26.03 -17.35 -31.69
C ALA A 276 -26.73 -16.63 -30.53
N ASP A 277 -28.05 -16.35 -30.62
CA ASP A 277 -28.78 -15.58 -29.62
C ASP A 277 -28.65 -16.17 -28.20
N GLY A 278 -28.45 -15.28 -27.22
CA GLY A 278 -28.18 -15.63 -25.83
C GLY A 278 -26.75 -16.13 -25.57
N THR A 279 -25.86 -16.10 -26.56
CA THR A 279 -24.41 -16.30 -26.35
C THR A 279 -23.80 -15.02 -25.80
N ILE A 280 -23.12 -15.12 -24.67
CA ILE A 280 -22.43 -14.04 -23.98
C ILE A 280 -20.92 -14.17 -24.25
N VAL A 281 -20.23 -13.07 -24.55
CA VAL A 281 -18.78 -13.02 -24.71
C VAL A 281 -18.22 -11.86 -23.89
N PHE A 282 -16.97 -11.97 -23.45
CA PHE A 282 -16.27 -10.83 -22.86
C PHE A 282 -15.48 -10.04 -23.91
N THR A 283 -15.33 -8.75 -23.70
CA THR A 283 -14.53 -7.85 -24.52
C THR A 283 -13.85 -6.80 -23.65
N VAL A 284 -12.90 -6.06 -24.22
CA VAL A 284 -12.12 -5.03 -23.52
C VAL A 284 -12.31 -3.64 -24.11
N PHE A 285 -13.25 -3.50 -25.05
CA PHE A 285 -13.58 -2.24 -25.68
C PHE A 285 -15.09 -2.09 -25.78
N ASP A 286 -15.58 -0.94 -25.31
CA ASP A 286 -16.95 -0.49 -25.53
C ASP A 286 -16.90 0.82 -26.34
N PRO A 287 -17.38 0.85 -27.59
CA PRO A 287 -17.38 2.07 -28.39
C PRO A 287 -18.32 3.16 -27.84
N ALA A 288 -19.24 2.80 -26.95
CA ALA A 288 -20.13 3.71 -26.24
C ALA A 288 -19.59 4.14 -24.86
N LEU A 289 -18.40 3.68 -24.46
CA LEU A 289 -17.80 4.00 -23.17
C LEU A 289 -17.76 5.53 -22.95
N PRO A 290 -18.24 6.04 -21.80
CA PRO A 290 -18.17 7.46 -21.50
C PRO A 290 -16.71 7.89 -21.31
N GLY A 291 -16.26 8.85 -22.11
CA GLY A 291 -14.90 9.39 -22.04
C GLY A 291 -14.45 10.03 -23.35
N THR A 292 -13.61 11.06 -23.27
CA THR A 292 -13.11 11.79 -24.44
C THR A 292 -12.23 10.94 -25.38
N PRO A 293 -11.28 10.11 -24.92
CA PRO A 293 -10.41 9.33 -25.83
C PRO A 293 -11.18 8.32 -26.68
N THR A 294 -12.03 7.49 -26.05
CA THR A 294 -12.81 6.45 -26.73
C THR A 294 -13.78 7.03 -27.75
N GLN A 295 -14.56 8.05 -27.37
CA GLN A 295 -15.53 8.67 -28.29
C GLN A 295 -14.84 9.40 -29.45
N ASN A 296 -13.71 10.07 -29.20
CA ASN A 296 -12.92 10.71 -30.25
C ASN A 296 -12.37 9.66 -31.21
N PHE A 297 -11.76 8.59 -30.69
CA PHE A 297 -11.24 7.49 -31.52
C PHE A 297 -12.34 6.88 -32.38
N VAL A 298 -13.50 6.52 -31.80
CA VAL A 298 -14.62 5.95 -32.56
C VAL A 298 -15.08 6.90 -33.67
N LYS A 299 -15.19 8.20 -33.38
CA LYS A 299 -15.58 9.22 -34.36
C LYS A 299 -14.54 9.35 -35.47
N THR A 300 -13.26 9.48 -35.14
CA THR A 300 -12.19 9.64 -36.13
C THR A 300 -12.00 8.38 -36.96
N PHE A 301 -12.04 7.20 -36.33
CA PHE A 301 -11.95 5.93 -37.02
C PHE A 301 -13.09 5.73 -38.02
N LYS A 302 -14.32 6.08 -37.62
CA LYS A 302 -15.49 6.03 -38.52
C LYS A 302 -15.38 7.04 -39.66
N ALA A 303 -14.85 8.23 -39.41
CA ALA A 303 -14.61 9.24 -40.45
C ALA A 303 -13.54 8.77 -41.46
N GLU A 304 -12.48 8.10 -41.00
CA GLU A 304 -11.38 7.62 -41.84
C GLU A 304 -11.78 6.38 -42.67
N TYR A 305 -12.49 5.42 -42.06
CA TYR A 305 -12.71 4.09 -42.67
C TYR A 305 -14.18 3.76 -42.99
N GLY A 306 -15.13 4.62 -42.64
CA GLY A 306 -16.57 4.42 -42.92
C GLY A 306 -17.24 3.30 -42.11
N ILE A 307 -16.52 2.71 -41.15
CA ILE A 307 -16.96 1.56 -40.34
C ILE A 307 -16.70 1.84 -38.86
N THR A 308 -17.47 1.20 -37.97
CA THR A 308 -17.27 1.32 -36.52
C THR A 308 -16.04 0.52 -36.10
N ALA A 309 -15.22 1.08 -35.18
CA ALA A 309 -14.06 0.38 -34.64
C ALA A 309 -14.48 -0.80 -33.77
N ASP A 310 -13.74 -1.91 -33.85
CA ASP A 310 -13.86 -3.05 -32.95
C ASP A 310 -12.73 -3.05 -31.90
N THR A 311 -12.73 -4.07 -31.04
CA THR A 311 -11.68 -4.27 -30.03
C THR A 311 -10.29 -4.33 -30.64
N TRP A 312 -10.12 -4.90 -31.83
CA TRP A 312 -8.81 -5.09 -32.45
C TRP A 312 -8.25 -3.78 -33.01
N ALA A 313 -9.11 -2.94 -33.63
CA ALA A 313 -8.76 -1.58 -33.99
C ALA A 313 -8.36 -0.76 -32.76
N ALA A 314 -9.15 -0.85 -31.69
CA ALA A 314 -8.88 -0.13 -30.45
C ALA A 314 -7.56 -0.59 -29.79
N GLN A 315 -7.29 -1.89 -29.75
CA GLN A 315 -6.05 -2.45 -29.20
C GLN A 315 -4.81 -2.09 -30.03
N GLY A 316 -4.93 -2.06 -31.36
CA GLY A 316 -3.85 -1.62 -32.23
C GLY A 316 -3.55 -0.13 -32.08
N TYR A 317 -4.59 0.69 -31.94
CA TYR A 317 -4.45 2.11 -31.65
C TYR A 317 -3.75 2.34 -30.30
N ASP A 318 -4.24 1.69 -29.22
CA ASP A 318 -3.65 1.83 -27.89
C ASP A 318 -2.22 1.31 -27.81
N ALA A 319 -1.86 0.22 -28.49
CA ALA A 319 -0.48 -0.28 -28.45
C ALA A 319 0.54 0.75 -28.99
N ILE A 320 0.16 1.51 -30.02
CA ILE A 320 0.97 2.62 -30.54
C ILE A 320 1.00 3.79 -29.54
N GLN A 321 -0.14 4.12 -28.95
CA GLN A 321 -0.24 5.23 -28.01
C GLN A 321 0.49 4.95 -26.67
N VAL A 322 0.55 3.70 -26.22
CA VAL A 322 1.37 3.28 -25.07
C VAL A 322 2.85 3.47 -25.36
N LEU A 323 3.31 3.04 -26.55
CA LEU A 323 4.68 3.26 -26.97
C LEU A 323 5.01 4.75 -27.06
N ALA A 324 4.12 5.54 -27.65
CA ALA A 324 4.23 7.00 -27.71
C ALA A 324 4.35 7.62 -26.32
N ALA A 325 3.46 7.25 -25.39
CA ALA A 325 3.50 7.73 -24.02
C ALA A 325 4.81 7.37 -23.30
N GLY A 326 5.33 6.17 -23.51
CA GLY A 326 6.64 5.77 -22.97
C GLY A 326 7.79 6.62 -23.51
N ILE A 327 7.78 6.95 -24.79
CA ILE A 327 8.78 7.81 -25.44
C ILE A 327 8.69 9.25 -24.93
N GLU A 328 7.48 9.82 -24.91
CA GLU A 328 7.24 11.20 -24.48
C GLU A 328 7.58 11.40 -22.99
N LYS A 329 7.14 10.48 -22.13
CA LYS A 329 7.36 10.56 -20.70
C LYS A 329 8.83 10.36 -20.33
N SER A 330 9.55 9.50 -21.05
CA SER A 330 10.98 9.29 -20.83
C SER A 330 11.86 10.37 -21.45
N GLY A 331 11.37 11.09 -22.46
CA GLY A 331 12.19 11.96 -23.30
C GLY A 331 13.25 11.19 -24.09
N SER A 332 13.08 9.88 -24.29
CA SER A 332 14.10 8.99 -24.85
C SER A 332 13.53 8.06 -25.93
N THR A 333 14.35 7.76 -26.94
CA THR A 333 14.09 6.72 -27.94
C THR A 333 14.80 5.40 -27.61
N ILE A 334 15.52 5.31 -26.49
CA ILE A 334 16.25 4.11 -26.07
C ILE A 334 15.24 3.05 -25.58
N PRO A 335 15.16 1.85 -26.19
CA PRO A 335 14.16 0.83 -25.86
C PRO A 335 14.10 0.47 -24.37
N LEU A 336 15.25 0.38 -23.69
CA LEU A 336 15.30 0.02 -22.27
C LEU A 336 14.72 1.12 -21.37
N VAL A 337 14.96 2.39 -21.73
CA VAL A 337 14.43 3.54 -21.00
C VAL A 337 12.92 3.64 -21.21
N ILE A 338 12.46 3.44 -22.44
CA ILE A 338 11.03 3.40 -22.77
C ILE A 338 10.34 2.25 -22.02
N ALA A 339 10.91 1.04 -22.07
CA ALA A 339 10.38 -0.14 -21.39
C ALA A 339 10.24 0.10 -19.88
N ASN A 340 11.30 0.58 -19.22
CA ASN A 340 11.24 0.94 -17.80
C ASN A 340 10.17 2.00 -17.54
N THR A 341 10.03 2.98 -18.43
CA THR A 341 9.01 4.03 -18.28
C THR A 341 7.59 3.48 -18.39
N ILE A 342 7.33 2.59 -19.36
CA ILE A 342 6.03 1.91 -19.52
C ILE A 342 5.66 1.12 -18.27
N ARG A 343 6.63 0.46 -17.60
CA ARG A 343 6.40 -0.25 -16.33
C ARG A 343 5.88 0.65 -15.20
N PHE A 344 6.18 1.94 -15.27
CA PHE A 344 5.72 2.92 -14.29
C PHE A 344 4.58 3.81 -14.84
N LEU A 345 4.07 3.54 -16.05
CA LEU A 345 2.86 4.18 -16.54
C LEU A 345 1.66 3.58 -15.79
N ASP A 346 1.30 4.21 -14.68
CA ASP A 346 0.17 3.79 -13.87
C ASP A 346 -1.10 4.58 -14.23
N HIS A 347 -2.17 3.83 -14.52
CA HIS A 347 -3.47 4.31 -14.99
C HIS A 347 -3.39 5.14 -16.27
N TRP A 348 -2.56 4.70 -17.22
CA TRP A 348 -2.53 5.31 -18.55
C TRP A 348 -3.86 5.05 -19.26
N ASN A 349 -4.57 6.10 -19.65
CA ASN A 349 -5.91 6.00 -20.22
C ASN A 349 -5.86 5.97 -21.75
N GLY A 350 -6.10 4.79 -22.31
CA GLY A 350 -6.28 4.57 -23.74
C GLY A 350 -7.76 4.52 -24.15
N VAL A 351 -8.00 4.21 -25.42
CA VAL A 351 -9.35 4.09 -26.01
C VAL A 351 -10.07 2.82 -25.53
N THR A 352 -9.33 1.81 -25.08
CA THR A 352 -9.83 0.58 -24.43
C THR A 352 -9.86 0.68 -22.90
N GLY A 353 -9.79 1.91 -22.35
CA GLY A 353 -9.77 2.16 -20.92
C GLY A 353 -8.37 2.23 -20.32
N SER A 354 -8.30 2.10 -18.99
CA SER A 354 -7.05 2.29 -18.25
C SER A 354 -6.11 1.09 -18.39
N TYR A 355 -4.82 1.37 -18.29
CA TYR A 355 -3.73 0.41 -18.29
C TYR A 355 -2.78 0.67 -17.11
N SER A 356 -2.42 -0.39 -16.40
CA SER A 356 -1.31 -0.44 -15.46
C SER A 356 -0.52 -1.73 -15.73
N TRP A 357 0.80 -1.65 -15.73
CA TRP A 357 1.67 -2.79 -16.03
C TRP A 357 2.33 -3.34 -14.76
N ASP A 358 2.36 -4.67 -14.68
CA ASP A 358 3.17 -5.39 -13.70
C ASP A 358 4.64 -5.33 -14.09
N TRP A 359 5.51 -5.66 -13.12
CA TRP A 359 6.96 -5.66 -13.34
C TRP A 359 7.42 -6.67 -14.39
N ASP A 360 6.62 -7.70 -14.68
CA ASP A 360 6.89 -8.72 -15.68
C ASP A 360 6.49 -8.27 -17.11
N GLY A 361 5.66 -7.22 -17.24
CA GLY A 361 5.16 -6.67 -18.51
C GLY A 361 3.73 -7.09 -18.82
N GLY A 362 3.12 -7.88 -17.94
CA GLY A 362 1.69 -8.11 -17.88
C GLY A 362 0.94 -6.82 -17.55
N ILE A 363 -0.37 -6.85 -17.76
CA ILE A 363 -1.24 -5.80 -17.22
C ILE A 363 -1.85 -6.33 -15.92
N SER A 364 -1.76 -5.52 -14.86
CA SER A 364 -2.31 -5.86 -13.55
C SER A 364 -3.83 -5.77 -13.55
N GLU A 365 -4.37 -4.81 -14.31
CA GLU A 365 -5.76 -4.37 -14.25
C GLU A 365 -6.26 -4.01 -15.65
N LYS A 366 -7.51 -4.38 -15.97
CA LYS A 366 -8.17 -4.01 -17.22
C LYS A 366 -9.69 -3.97 -17.04
N THR A 367 -10.35 -3.05 -17.73
CA THR A 367 -11.82 -3.04 -17.78
C THR A 367 -12.32 -4.16 -18.70
N PHE A 368 -13.22 -4.99 -18.18
CA PHE A 368 -13.93 -6.00 -18.94
C PHE A 368 -15.38 -5.57 -19.17
N PHE A 369 -15.86 -5.79 -20.38
CA PHE A 369 -17.25 -5.65 -20.76
C PHE A 369 -17.78 -7.00 -21.20
N PHE A 370 -19.09 -7.19 -21.11
CA PHE A 370 -19.75 -8.39 -21.60
C PHE A 370 -20.79 -8.00 -22.64
N LYS A 371 -20.84 -8.74 -23.73
CA LYS A 371 -21.82 -8.61 -24.79
C LYS A 371 -22.64 -9.87 -24.87
N VAL A 372 -23.92 -9.74 -25.15
CA VAL A 372 -24.82 -10.84 -25.50
C VAL A 372 -25.23 -10.69 -26.96
N VAL A 373 -25.34 -11.81 -27.68
CA VAL A 373 -25.96 -11.80 -29.01
C VAL A 373 -27.47 -11.74 -28.84
N GLU A 374 -28.10 -10.73 -29.41
CA GLU A 374 -29.55 -10.55 -29.47
C GLU A 374 -29.97 -10.20 -30.90
N ASN A 375 -30.86 -11.01 -31.49
CA ASN A 375 -31.32 -10.86 -32.86
C ASN A 375 -30.16 -10.84 -33.89
N GLY A 376 -29.13 -11.65 -33.66
CA GLY A 376 -27.95 -11.73 -34.52
C GLY A 376 -26.97 -10.56 -34.42
N GLU A 377 -27.12 -9.66 -33.44
CA GLU A 377 -26.20 -8.56 -33.18
C GLU A 377 -25.65 -8.60 -31.75
N PHE A 378 -24.40 -8.19 -31.55
CA PHE A 378 -23.86 -8.04 -30.21
C PHE A 378 -24.41 -6.79 -29.53
N LYS A 379 -24.97 -6.96 -28.34
CA LYS A 379 -25.37 -5.88 -27.44
C LYS A 379 -24.60 -5.97 -26.14
N PHE A 380 -24.11 -4.84 -25.66
CA PHE A 380 -23.50 -4.78 -24.33
C PHE A 380 -24.56 -5.08 -23.28
N LEU A 381 -24.23 -6.00 -22.37
CA LEU A 381 -25.06 -6.23 -21.19
C LEU A 381 -24.96 -4.99 -20.29
N GLU A 382 -26.12 -4.43 -19.89
CA GLU A 382 -26.16 -3.31 -18.95
C GLU A 382 -25.37 -3.71 -17.69
N GLN A 383 -24.33 -2.95 -17.37
CA GLN A 383 -23.70 -3.07 -16.06
C GLN A 383 -24.77 -2.74 -15.03
N GLU A 384 -25.23 -3.73 -14.26
CA GLU A 384 -25.66 -3.42 -12.90
C GLU A 384 -24.42 -2.91 -12.16
N LEU A 385 -24.23 -1.59 -12.25
CA LEU A 385 -23.37 -0.72 -11.47
C LEU A 385 -23.81 -0.76 -10.00
N ASN A 386 -23.86 -1.94 -9.41
CA ASN A 386 -24.07 -2.11 -7.98
C ASN A 386 -22.74 -1.84 -7.25
N ARG A 387 -22.53 -0.52 -7.07
CA ARG A 387 -21.55 0.25 -6.26
C ARG A 387 -20.23 0.69 -6.93
N LYS A 388 -20.33 1.79 -7.68
CA LYS A 388 -19.67 3.11 -7.45
C LYS A 388 -18.25 3.18 -6.85
N ILE A 389 -17.34 2.25 -7.12
CA ILE A 389 -15.91 2.46 -6.85
C ILE A 389 -15.12 2.01 -8.06
N ASN A 390 -14.66 2.99 -8.85
CA ASN A 390 -13.67 2.74 -9.89
C ASN A 390 -12.31 2.61 -9.21
N PHE A 391 -11.85 1.39 -8.94
CA PHE A 391 -10.58 1.11 -8.26
C PHE A 391 -9.36 1.77 -8.90
N PHE A 392 -9.39 2.03 -10.20
CA PHE A 392 -8.21 2.40 -10.98
C PHE A 392 -8.22 3.86 -11.45
N ASN A 393 -9.38 4.52 -11.45
CA ASN A 393 -9.45 5.93 -11.82
C ASN A 393 -10.33 6.71 -10.82
N PRO A 394 -9.80 7.03 -9.63
CA PRO A 394 -10.49 7.91 -8.70
C PRO A 394 -10.69 9.28 -9.33
N SER A 395 -11.90 9.83 -9.22
CA SER A 395 -12.11 11.24 -9.54
C SER A 395 -11.33 12.08 -8.53
N LYS A 396 -10.24 12.71 -9.00
CA LYS A 396 -9.32 13.51 -8.16
C LYS A 396 -10.06 14.64 -7.44
N ASP A 397 -11.11 15.19 -8.03
CA ASP A 397 -11.93 16.28 -7.48
C ASP A 397 -12.62 15.92 -6.16
N ILE A 398 -12.88 14.62 -5.93
CA ILE A 398 -13.65 14.14 -4.78
C ILE A 398 -12.92 13.10 -3.93
N THR A 399 -11.72 12.68 -4.37
CA THR A 399 -10.95 11.60 -3.75
C THR A 399 -9.65 12.15 -3.16
N LEU A 400 -9.34 11.75 -1.93
CA LEU A 400 -8.06 11.99 -1.28
C LEU A 400 -7.16 10.73 -1.36
N MET A 401 -5.95 10.89 -1.89
CA MET A 401 -4.99 9.81 -2.12
C MET A 401 -3.87 9.85 -1.08
N ILE A 402 -3.79 8.81 -0.24
CA ILE A 402 -2.86 8.75 0.90
C ILE A 402 -2.02 7.47 0.82
N PRO A 403 -0.70 7.51 1.06
CA PRO A 403 0.13 6.33 1.15
C PRO A 403 0.10 5.71 2.56
N ILE A 404 0.18 4.39 2.64
CA ILE A 404 0.47 3.65 3.87
C ILE A 404 1.63 2.68 3.62
N GLU A 405 2.59 2.60 4.55
CA GLU A 405 3.86 1.89 4.31
C GLU A 405 3.72 0.36 4.22
N ASN A 406 2.74 -0.21 4.93
CA ASN A 406 2.57 -1.64 5.06
C ASN A 406 1.08 -1.99 5.13
N ASP A 407 0.76 -3.25 4.85
CA ASP A 407 -0.60 -3.75 4.91
C ASP A 407 -1.22 -3.54 6.30
N VAL A 408 -2.52 -3.27 6.30
CA VAL A 408 -3.31 -3.14 7.53
C VAL A 408 -3.69 -4.55 7.93
N THR A 409 -3.39 -4.93 9.17
CA THR A 409 -3.67 -6.30 9.64
C THR A 409 -5.06 -6.42 10.25
N THR A 410 -5.53 -5.36 10.89
CA THR A 410 -6.85 -5.27 11.51
C THR A 410 -7.30 -3.82 11.58
N ILE A 411 -8.62 -3.60 11.50
CA ILE A 411 -9.28 -2.31 11.78
C ILE A 411 -10.22 -2.45 12.99
N ASP A 412 -10.04 -3.49 13.80
CA ASP A 412 -10.69 -3.63 15.10
C ASP A 412 -9.99 -2.71 16.10
N PRO A 413 -10.64 -1.65 16.61
CA PRO A 413 -10.02 -0.73 17.57
C PRO A 413 -9.42 -1.42 18.80
N GLY A 414 -10.00 -2.52 19.27
CA GLY A 414 -9.49 -3.27 20.42
C GLY A 414 -8.20 -4.04 20.14
N LEU A 415 -7.90 -4.33 18.87
CA LEU A 415 -6.77 -5.14 18.43
C LEU A 415 -5.79 -4.38 17.53
N ALA A 416 -6.14 -3.17 17.12
CA ALA A 416 -5.35 -2.34 16.22
C ALA A 416 -4.00 -1.99 16.84
N LEU A 417 -2.95 -2.19 16.03
CA LEU A 417 -1.57 -1.84 16.33
C LEU A 417 -0.98 -1.10 15.13
N GLY A 418 -0.06 -0.19 15.44
CA GLY A 418 0.68 0.57 14.42
C GLY A 418 -0.13 1.72 13.81
N LYS A 419 0.60 2.64 13.16
CA LYS A 419 0.08 3.92 12.68
C LYS A 419 -1.01 3.76 11.61
N ASN A 420 -0.86 2.80 10.68
CA ASN A 420 -1.81 2.60 9.58
C ASN A 420 -3.19 2.16 10.09
N SER A 421 -3.24 1.21 11.02
CA SER A 421 -4.50 0.74 11.63
C SER A 421 -5.16 1.86 12.43
N ILE A 422 -4.38 2.63 13.21
CA ILE A 422 -4.87 3.76 13.99
C ILE A 422 -5.50 4.82 13.07
N GLU A 423 -4.79 5.22 12.01
CA GLU A 423 -5.26 6.20 11.04
C GLU A 423 -6.61 5.82 10.42
N ILE A 424 -6.79 4.56 10.02
CA ILE A 424 -8.03 4.09 9.41
C ILE A 424 -9.14 3.95 10.45
N VAL A 425 -8.84 3.45 11.65
CA VAL A 425 -9.82 3.32 12.75
C VAL A 425 -10.40 4.68 13.13
N GLU A 426 -9.57 5.73 13.15
CA GLU A 426 -10.00 7.11 13.45
C GLU A 426 -11.03 7.64 12.44
N GLN A 427 -11.00 7.18 11.19
CA GLN A 427 -12.01 7.55 10.20
C GLN A 427 -13.32 6.76 10.36
N LEU A 428 -13.25 5.55 10.93
CA LEU A 428 -14.35 4.59 10.98
C LEU A 428 -15.12 4.59 12.32
N PHE A 429 -14.48 4.91 13.42
CA PHE A 429 -15.10 4.79 14.75
C PHE A 429 -14.90 6.06 15.54
N LEU A 430 -16.00 6.61 16.08
CA LEU A 430 -15.93 7.72 17.04
C LEU A 430 -15.13 7.31 18.28
N GLY A 431 -14.23 8.18 18.75
CA GLY A 431 -13.72 8.15 20.11
C GLY A 431 -14.73 8.73 21.11
N LEU A 432 -14.52 8.45 22.40
CA LEU A 432 -15.34 9.10 23.43
C LEU A 432 -15.01 10.60 23.48
N THR A 433 -13.74 10.93 23.35
CA THR A 433 -13.17 12.27 23.19
C THR A 433 -12.10 12.22 22.10
N ASP A 434 -11.61 13.36 21.62
CA ASP A 434 -10.54 13.43 20.64
C ASP A 434 -9.49 14.50 21.05
N PHE A 435 -8.44 14.70 20.27
CA PHE A 435 -7.45 15.78 20.45
C PHE A 435 -7.57 16.84 19.36
N ASP A 436 -7.43 18.11 19.73
CA ASP A 436 -7.22 19.16 18.75
C ASP A 436 -5.89 18.94 18.02
N PRO A 437 -5.87 18.89 16.67
CA PRO A 437 -4.66 18.56 15.91
C PRO A 437 -3.58 19.65 15.97
N VAL A 438 -3.87 20.84 16.51
CA VAL A 438 -2.93 21.95 16.63
C VAL A 438 -2.47 22.12 18.09
N THR A 439 -3.39 22.12 19.04
CA THR A 439 -3.09 22.40 20.46
C THR A 439 -2.84 21.14 21.29
N ASN A 440 -3.21 19.96 20.77
CA ASN A 440 -3.27 18.68 21.49
C ASN A 440 -4.23 18.67 22.70
N GLU A 441 -5.08 19.69 22.87
CA GLU A 441 -6.07 19.73 23.93
C GLU A 441 -7.17 18.69 23.69
N VAL A 442 -7.77 18.17 24.77
CA VAL A 442 -8.88 17.22 24.66
C VAL A 442 -10.13 17.97 24.19
N ILE A 443 -10.71 17.54 23.08
CA ILE A 443 -11.93 18.13 22.50
C ILE A 443 -13.10 17.14 22.53
N PRO A 444 -14.35 17.65 22.50
CA PRO A 444 -15.54 16.83 22.34
C PRO A 444 -15.54 16.01 21.05
N GLU A 445 -16.08 14.79 21.12
CA GLU A 445 -16.35 13.94 19.97
C GLU A 445 -17.70 13.23 20.13
N LEU A 446 -17.74 11.99 20.63
CA LEU A 446 -18.98 11.33 21.06
C LEU A 446 -19.51 11.92 22.37
N ALA A 447 -18.64 12.18 23.34
CA ALA A 447 -18.97 12.96 24.53
C ALA A 447 -18.94 14.45 24.18
N THR A 448 -20.04 15.15 24.45
CA THR A 448 -20.17 16.60 24.25
C THR A 448 -19.62 17.38 25.45
N THR A 449 -19.72 16.80 26.65
CA THR A 449 -19.19 17.38 27.89
C THR A 449 -18.77 16.29 28.88
N TRP A 450 -17.89 16.64 29.82
CA TRP A 450 -17.53 15.77 30.94
C TRP A 450 -17.22 16.56 32.20
N THR A 451 -17.38 15.93 33.35
CA THR A 451 -17.05 16.49 34.66
C THR A 451 -16.24 15.48 35.48
N GLY A 452 -15.24 15.97 36.20
CA GLY A 452 -14.47 15.19 37.16
C GLY A 452 -14.87 15.56 38.59
N SER A 453 -15.01 14.56 39.46
CA SER A 453 -15.22 14.79 40.90
C SER A 453 -14.03 15.55 41.51
N PRO A 454 -14.21 16.27 42.64
CA PRO A 454 -13.11 16.91 43.37
C PRO A 454 -11.96 15.96 43.75
N SER A 455 -12.27 14.67 43.96
CA SER A 455 -11.27 13.63 44.25
C SER A 455 -10.42 13.21 43.05
N GLY A 456 -10.81 13.59 41.82
CA GLY A 456 -10.18 13.16 40.58
C GLY A 456 -10.37 11.67 40.25
N LYS A 457 -11.26 10.95 40.95
CA LYS A 457 -11.48 9.49 40.80
C LYS A 457 -12.78 9.09 40.11
N ILE A 458 -13.72 10.02 39.95
CA ILE A 458 -14.99 9.77 39.25
C ILE A 458 -15.10 10.78 38.13
N PHE A 459 -15.41 10.29 36.92
CA PHE A 459 -15.67 11.11 35.76
C PHE A 459 -17.00 10.73 35.12
N THR A 460 -17.81 11.73 34.80
CA THR A 460 -19.09 11.56 34.12
C THR A 460 -19.04 12.24 32.77
N PHE A 461 -19.37 11.50 31.70
CA PHE A 461 -19.40 11.97 30.32
C PHE A 461 -20.83 11.98 29.81
N ARG A 462 -21.27 13.10 29.25
CA ARG A 462 -22.53 13.19 28.53
C ARG A 462 -22.27 13.02 27.05
N MET A 463 -22.89 12.00 26.45
CA MET A 463 -22.81 11.69 25.03
C MET A 463 -23.89 12.45 24.26
N ARG A 464 -23.62 12.69 22.98
CA ARG A 464 -24.63 13.09 22.00
C ARG A 464 -25.65 11.98 21.78
N ASP A 465 -26.90 12.35 21.52
CA ASP A 465 -28.03 11.45 21.22
C ASP A 465 -28.33 11.34 19.72
N ASP A 466 -27.59 12.06 18.89
CA ASP A 466 -27.69 12.08 17.42
C ASP A 466 -26.69 11.12 16.72
N ALA A 467 -25.81 10.46 17.48
CA ALA A 467 -24.84 9.53 16.92
C ALA A 467 -25.48 8.18 16.59
N THR A 468 -25.23 7.68 15.38
CA THR A 468 -25.73 6.39 14.91
C THR A 468 -24.63 5.55 14.26
N TRP A 469 -24.84 4.25 14.24
CA TRP A 469 -24.09 3.32 13.41
C TRP A 469 -24.51 3.42 11.93
N THR A 470 -23.72 2.87 11.01
CA THR A 470 -24.08 2.83 9.58
C THR A 470 -25.37 2.08 9.24
N ASP A 471 -25.92 1.28 10.16
CA ASP A 471 -27.24 0.65 10.01
C ASP A 471 -28.40 1.46 10.62
N GLY A 472 -28.11 2.67 11.13
CA GLY A 472 -29.08 3.60 11.69
C GLY A 472 -29.41 3.36 13.18
N LYS A 473 -28.84 2.34 13.82
CA LYS A 473 -29.04 2.13 15.26
C LYS A 473 -28.35 3.24 16.06
N PRO A 474 -28.96 3.74 17.16
CA PRO A 474 -28.30 4.68 18.07
C PRO A 474 -27.00 4.12 18.65
N LEU A 475 -25.98 4.96 18.74
CA LEU A 475 -24.74 4.68 19.46
C LEU A 475 -24.90 5.12 20.93
N THR A 476 -24.81 4.18 21.87
CA THR A 476 -25.16 4.41 23.28
C THR A 476 -23.98 4.19 24.24
N ALA A 477 -24.12 4.70 25.47
CA ALA A 477 -23.22 4.42 26.60
C ALA A 477 -23.05 2.91 26.86
N HIS A 478 -24.10 2.12 26.59
CA HIS A 478 -24.06 0.67 26.73
C HIS A 478 -23.07 0.00 25.75
N ASP A 479 -22.88 0.56 24.56
CA ASP A 479 -21.90 0.07 23.59
C ASP A 479 -20.48 0.22 24.13
N LEU A 480 -20.16 1.38 24.74
CA LEU A 480 -18.84 1.59 25.32
C LEU A 480 -18.58 0.71 26.53
N VAL A 481 -19.58 0.54 27.42
CA VAL A 481 -19.45 -0.37 28.58
C VAL A 481 -19.12 -1.78 28.10
N ARG A 482 -19.82 -2.28 27.06
CA ARG A 482 -19.54 -3.60 26.49
C ARG A 482 -18.16 -3.66 25.83
N THR A 483 -17.74 -2.62 25.12
CA THR A 483 -16.39 -2.56 24.55
C THR A 483 -15.30 -2.63 25.60
N ILE A 484 -15.39 -1.85 26.68
CA ILE A 484 -14.36 -1.87 27.74
C ILE A 484 -14.31 -3.26 28.39
N ARG A 485 -15.47 -3.90 28.60
CA ARG A 485 -15.55 -5.27 29.12
C ARG A 485 -14.92 -6.28 28.16
N ARG A 486 -15.14 -6.15 26.86
CA ARG A 486 -14.47 -6.96 25.83
C ARG A 486 -12.96 -6.75 25.89
N ASN A 487 -12.49 -5.51 25.87
CA ASN A 487 -11.07 -5.19 25.75
C ASN A 487 -10.26 -5.49 27.02
N ILE A 488 -10.88 -5.49 28.22
CA ILE A 488 -10.20 -5.90 29.45
C ILE A 488 -10.13 -7.42 29.62
N ASP A 489 -11.02 -8.16 28.96
CA ASP A 489 -11.05 -9.61 29.01
C ASP A 489 -9.73 -10.18 28.45
N PRO A 490 -8.99 -11.01 29.21
CA PRO A 490 -7.76 -11.62 28.75
C PRO A 490 -7.90 -12.39 27.43
N VAL A 491 -9.09 -12.92 27.12
CA VAL A 491 -9.36 -13.68 25.90
C VAL A 491 -9.27 -12.80 24.65
N THR A 492 -9.56 -11.50 24.76
CA THR A 492 -9.48 -10.57 23.63
C THR A 492 -8.04 -10.28 23.22
N ASP A 493 -7.08 -10.44 24.13
CA ASP A 493 -5.66 -10.12 23.92
C ASP A 493 -5.44 -8.69 23.40
N CYS A 494 -6.16 -7.72 23.97
CA CYS A 494 -6.06 -6.31 23.60
C CYS A 494 -4.62 -5.80 23.81
N PRO A 495 -3.89 -5.39 22.75
CA PRO A 495 -2.48 -5.01 22.88
C PRO A 495 -2.25 -3.81 23.79
N HIS A 496 -3.23 -2.89 23.83
CA HIS A 496 -3.22 -1.68 24.64
C HIS A 496 -3.99 -1.81 25.96
N VAL A 497 -4.27 -3.04 26.44
CA VAL A 497 -5.09 -3.31 27.63
C VAL A 497 -4.63 -2.56 28.89
N LYS A 498 -3.33 -2.27 29.01
CA LYS A 498 -2.77 -1.52 30.13
C LYS A 498 -3.35 -0.09 30.27
N MET A 499 -3.81 0.51 29.17
CA MET A 499 -4.47 1.82 29.19
C MET A 499 -5.82 1.80 29.94
N LEU A 500 -6.43 0.62 30.10
CA LEU A 500 -7.64 0.42 30.90
C LEU A 500 -7.33 0.24 32.39
N TYR A 501 -6.08 0.03 32.80
CA TYR A 501 -5.73 -0.26 34.21
C TYR A 501 -5.92 0.93 35.15
N ILE A 502 -6.14 2.12 34.61
CA ILE A 502 -6.55 3.27 35.41
C ILE A 502 -7.96 3.09 35.99
N LEU A 503 -8.81 2.28 35.35
CA LEU A 503 -10.16 1.99 35.81
C LEU A 503 -10.11 1.07 37.02
N LYS A 504 -11.01 1.33 37.97
CA LYS A 504 -11.15 0.54 39.18
C LYS A 504 -11.32 -0.94 38.83
N ASN A 505 -10.57 -1.81 39.51
CA ASN A 505 -10.54 -3.27 39.32
C ASN A 505 -9.98 -3.79 37.97
N ALA A 506 -9.66 -2.95 36.99
CA ALA A 506 -9.31 -3.43 35.65
C ALA A 506 -8.06 -4.34 35.62
N LYS A 507 -6.99 -3.97 36.34
CA LYS A 507 -5.78 -4.81 36.43
C LYS A 507 -6.04 -6.15 37.11
N ALA A 508 -6.91 -6.18 38.13
CA ALA A 508 -7.28 -7.41 38.81
C ALA A 508 -8.08 -8.34 37.89
N ILE A 509 -8.95 -7.76 37.04
CA ILE A 509 -9.72 -8.50 36.04
C ILE A 509 -8.79 -9.09 34.97
N ASN A 510 -7.96 -8.27 34.34
CA ASN A 510 -7.08 -8.75 33.27
C ASN A 510 -6.03 -9.77 33.77
N SER A 511 -5.56 -9.64 35.02
CA SER A 511 -4.65 -10.63 35.62
C SER A 511 -5.35 -11.92 36.09
N GLY A 512 -6.68 -12.04 35.93
CA GLY A 512 -7.48 -13.18 36.39
C GLY A 512 -7.70 -13.25 37.90
N LYS A 513 -7.20 -12.27 38.68
CA LYS A 513 -7.40 -12.19 40.13
C LYS A 513 -8.86 -11.89 40.51
N LEU A 514 -9.59 -11.18 39.65
CA LEU A 514 -11.03 -10.93 39.79
C LEU A 514 -11.75 -11.44 38.53
N LYS A 515 -12.56 -12.50 38.65
CA LYS A 515 -13.25 -13.11 37.50
C LYS A 515 -14.49 -12.35 37.03
N ASP A 516 -15.12 -11.58 37.91
CA ASP A 516 -16.34 -10.84 37.58
C ASP A 516 -16.00 -9.54 36.83
N ILE A 517 -16.04 -9.61 35.49
CA ILE A 517 -15.76 -8.48 34.59
C ILE A 517 -16.78 -7.33 34.80
N SER A 518 -17.98 -7.60 35.30
CA SER A 518 -19.00 -6.56 35.52
C SER A 518 -18.60 -5.53 36.59
N LYS A 519 -17.61 -5.85 37.43
CA LYS A 519 -17.06 -4.99 38.49
C LYS A 519 -16.04 -3.97 38.01
N ILE A 520 -15.68 -3.96 36.73
CA ILE A 520 -14.80 -2.91 36.18
C ILE A 520 -15.42 -1.52 36.42
N GLY A 521 -14.56 -0.52 36.64
CA GLY A 521 -14.94 0.87 36.92
C GLY A 521 -15.54 1.64 35.74
N VAL A 522 -16.54 1.09 35.05
CA VAL A 522 -17.34 1.79 34.04
C VAL A 522 -18.80 1.33 34.08
N ARG A 523 -19.74 2.27 33.96
CA ARG A 523 -21.18 1.98 33.84
C ARG A 523 -21.89 3.03 32.99
N ALA A 524 -22.95 2.63 32.32
CA ALA A 524 -23.94 3.53 31.75
C ALA A 524 -24.92 3.94 32.88
N ILE A 525 -25.12 5.24 33.07
CA ILE A 525 -26.17 5.77 33.95
C ILE A 525 -27.52 5.70 33.21
N ASP A 526 -27.49 6.07 31.93
CA ASP A 526 -28.57 6.00 30.95
C ASP A 526 -27.95 5.81 29.55
N ASP A 527 -28.78 5.80 28.50
CA ASP A 527 -28.34 5.56 27.11
C ASP A 527 -27.25 6.53 26.62
N PHE A 528 -27.15 7.73 27.19
CA PHE A 528 -26.22 8.78 26.74
C PHE A 528 -25.39 9.37 27.89
N THR A 529 -25.29 8.69 29.03
CA THR A 529 -24.45 9.14 30.15
C THR A 529 -23.57 8.00 30.66
N LEU A 530 -22.25 8.21 30.65
CA LEU A 530 -21.25 7.28 31.14
C LEU A 530 -20.63 7.77 32.45
N GLU A 531 -20.44 6.86 33.39
CA GLU A 531 -19.64 7.11 34.59
C GLU A 531 -18.45 6.15 34.65
N PHE A 532 -17.27 6.72 34.87
CA PHE A 532 -16.02 6.00 35.13
C PHE A 532 -15.60 6.16 36.58
N LYS A 533 -15.09 5.08 37.17
CA LYS A 533 -14.44 5.06 38.48
C LYS A 533 -13.00 4.62 38.32
N LEU A 534 -12.08 5.43 38.79
CA LEU A 534 -10.64 5.21 38.66
C LEU A 534 -10.04 4.61 39.94
N GLU A 535 -8.95 3.86 39.79
CA GLU A 535 -8.19 3.28 40.90
C GLU A 535 -7.49 4.36 41.73
N LYS A 536 -7.01 5.41 41.04
CA LYS A 536 -6.33 6.57 41.62
C LYS A 536 -6.80 7.86 40.95
N ALA A 537 -6.52 9.00 41.58
CA ALA A 537 -6.82 10.29 40.97
C ALA A 537 -6.03 10.44 39.66
N ALA A 538 -6.70 10.86 38.59
CA ALA A 538 -6.06 11.10 37.29
C ALA A 538 -6.82 12.21 36.54
N PRO A 539 -6.49 13.49 36.78
CA PRO A 539 -7.10 14.63 36.08
C PRO A 539 -6.94 14.57 34.55
N TYR A 540 -5.94 13.84 34.07
CA TYR A 540 -5.67 13.59 32.64
C TYR A 540 -6.54 12.47 32.03
N PHE A 541 -7.48 11.88 32.78
CA PHE A 541 -8.32 10.78 32.29
C PHE A 541 -9.08 11.08 30.98
N PRO A 542 -9.62 12.30 30.74
CA PRO A 542 -10.21 12.62 29.45
C PRO A 542 -9.23 12.49 28.26
N SER A 543 -7.93 12.64 28.48
CA SER A 543 -6.93 12.39 27.42
C SER A 543 -6.75 10.90 27.12
N LEU A 544 -7.04 10.00 28.07
CA LEU A 544 -6.97 8.55 27.83
C LEU A 544 -8.18 8.03 27.05
N THR A 545 -9.33 8.71 27.14
CA THR A 545 -10.57 8.27 26.50
C THR A 545 -10.60 8.50 24.98
N THR A 546 -9.56 9.11 24.42
CA THR A 546 -9.30 9.22 22.97
C THR A 546 -8.72 7.93 22.38
N LEU A 547 -8.09 7.09 23.21
CA LEU A 547 -7.33 5.92 22.79
C LEU A 547 -8.24 4.77 22.33
N LEU A 548 -7.71 3.93 21.44
CA LEU A 548 -8.45 2.84 20.78
C LEU A 548 -9.25 1.91 21.72
N PRO A 549 -8.74 1.52 22.92
CA PRO A 549 -9.50 0.67 23.84
C PRO A 549 -10.79 1.30 24.38
N TYR A 550 -10.93 2.63 24.29
CA TYR A 550 -12.10 3.41 24.70
C TYR A 550 -13.03 3.80 23.53
N ARG A 551 -12.81 3.28 22.31
CA ARG A 551 -13.72 3.51 21.17
C ARG A 551 -14.88 2.52 21.20
N PRO A 552 -16.16 2.96 21.16
CA PRO A 552 -17.29 2.04 21.13
C PRO A 552 -17.25 1.11 19.92
N LEU A 553 -17.77 -0.11 20.07
CA LEU A 553 -17.79 -1.14 19.02
C LEU A 553 -19.20 -1.73 18.86
N PRO A 554 -19.57 -2.17 17.65
CA PRO A 554 -20.89 -2.76 17.39
C PRO A 554 -20.92 -4.21 17.86
N GLN A 555 -21.15 -4.42 19.17
CA GLN A 555 -21.03 -5.75 19.80
C GLN A 555 -21.98 -6.81 19.23
N GLU A 556 -23.16 -6.41 18.75
CA GLU A 556 -24.08 -7.32 18.06
C GLU A 556 -23.48 -7.83 16.74
N THR A 557 -22.83 -6.95 15.98
CA THR A 557 -22.12 -7.29 14.74
C THR A 557 -20.94 -8.21 15.05
N ILE A 558 -20.16 -7.91 16.09
CA ILE A 558 -19.04 -8.76 16.53
C ILE A 558 -19.55 -10.15 16.92
N GLY A 559 -20.63 -10.23 17.72
CA GLY A 559 -21.21 -11.50 18.15
C GLY A 559 -21.76 -12.33 16.97
N LYS A 560 -22.32 -11.68 15.95
CA LYS A 560 -22.87 -12.34 14.76
C LYS A 560 -21.80 -12.85 13.80
N TYR A 561 -20.74 -12.08 13.57
CA TYR A 561 -19.77 -12.34 12.51
C TYR A 561 -18.39 -12.81 13.00
N GLY A 562 -18.15 -12.84 14.32
CA GLY A 562 -16.86 -13.26 14.87
C GLY A 562 -15.72 -12.41 14.30
N SER A 563 -14.60 -13.02 13.92
CA SER A 563 -13.46 -12.32 13.30
C SER A 563 -13.77 -11.62 11.98
N GLU A 564 -14.83 -12.03 11.29
CA GLU A 564 -15.23 -11.51 9.98
C GLU A 564 -16.03 -10.20 10.09
N TRP A 565 -16.28 -9.71 11.30
CA TRP A 565 -17.06 -8.50 11.57
C TRP A 565 -16.45 -7.24 10.93
N ILE A 566 -15.13 -7.23 10.72
CA ILE A 566 -14.38 -6.12 10.11
C ILE A 566 -14.42 -6.11 8.58
N LYS A 567 -15.05 -7.09 7.93
CA LYS A 567 -15.17 -7.11 6.46
C LYS A 567 -16.10 -6.00 5.96
N PRO A 568 -15.87 -5.43 4.76
CA PRO A 568 -16.68 -4.33 4.21
C PRO A 568 -18.19 -4.57 4.24
N GLU A 569 -18.65 -5.80 3.99
CA GLU A 569 -20.06 -6.18 4.00
C GLU A 569 -20.68 -6.26 5.41
N ASN A 570 -19.86 -6.52 6.43
CA ASN A 570 -20.31 -6.81 7.79
C ASN A 570 -20.14 -5.63 8.75
N ILE A 571 -19.08 -4.85 8.58
CA ILE A 571 -18.69 -3.82 9.53
C ILE A 571 -19.78 -2.76 9.70
N ARG A 572 -19.93 -2.28 10.94
CA ARG A 572 -20.75 -1.12 11.27
C ARG A 572 -19.85 -0.06 11.88
N THR A 573 -19.86 1.12 11.29
CA THR A 573 -18.96 2.23 11.63
C THR A 573 -19.78 3.39 12.18
N SER A 574 -19.17 4.23 13.01
CA SER A 574 -19.82 5.41 13.61
C SER A 574 -19.12 6.72 13.23
N GLY A 575 -17.91 6.65 12.67
CA GLY A 575 -17.11 7.79 12.26
C GLY A 575 -17.58 8.45 10.95
N SER A 576 -16.82 9.44 10.50
CA SER A 576 -17.10 10.25 9.30
C SER A 576 -17.03 9.46 7.99
N TYR A 577 -16.39 8.29 8.02
CA TYR A 577 -16.29 7.38 6.88
C TYR A 577 -16.78 5.97 7.22
N LYS A 578 -17.06 5.21 6.18
CA LYS A 578 -17.36 3.78 6.23
C LYS A 578 -16.40 3.03 5.31
N LEU A 579 -16.07 1.80 5.69
CA LEU A 579 -15.26 0.92 4.87
C LEU A 579 -16.05 0.53 3.64
N ALA A 580 -15.48 0.77 2.45
CA ALA A 580 -16.10 0.40 1.20
C ALA A 580 -15.37 -0.77 0.55
N THR A 581 -14.04 -0.74 0.55
CA THR A 581 -13.22 -1.88 0.11
C THR A 581 -11.96 -2.01 0.97
N TRP A 582 -11.49 -3.26 1.10
CA TRP A 582 -10.20 -3.59 1.66
C TRP A 582 -9.55 -4.71 0.86
N GLU A 583 -8.70 -4.33 -0.10
CA GLU A 583 -7.85 -5.28 -0.84
C GLU A 583 -6.50 -5.37 -0.13
N LYS A 584 -6.26 -6.50 0.54
CA LYS A 584 -5.08 -6.70 1.38
C LYS A 584 -3.80 -6.52 0.59
N GLY A 585 -2.89 -5.72 1.13
CA GLY A 585 -1.59 -5.41 0.51
C GLY A 585 -1.66 -4.44 -0.67
N GLN A 586 -2.85 -3.92 -1.02
CA GLN A 586 -3.03 -3.00 -2.14
C GLN A 586 -3.67 -1.68 -1.71
N VAL A 587 -4.94 -1.70 -1.30
CA VAL A 587 -5.70 -0.47 -1.04
C VAL A 587 -6.81 -0.66 -0.01
N VAL A 588 -6.99 0.34 0.84
CA VAL A 588 -8.19 0.50 1.68
C VAL A 588 -8.96 1.73 1.19
N ILE A 589 -10.22 1.52 0.80
CA ILE A 589 -11.10 2.57 0.28
C ILE A 589 -12.19 2.87 1.30
N LEU A 590 -12.23 4.12 1.73
CA LEU A 590 -13.25 4.64 2.64
C LEU A 590 -14.15 5.62 1.89
N GLN A 591 -15.45 5.55 2.16
CA GLN A 591 -16.43 6.49 1.61
C GLN A 591 -17.11 7.27 2.72
N LYS A 592 -17.50 8.51 2.42
CA LYS A 592 -18.24 9.37 3.34
C LYS A 592 -19.42 8.62 3.95
N ASN A 593 -19.50 8.62 5.27
CA ASN A 593 -20.61 8.05 6.00
C ASN A 593 -21.74 9.07 6.09
N LYS A 594 -22.85 8.80 5.40
CA LYS A 594 -24.03 9.69 5.41
C LYS A 594 -24.78 9.70 6.76
N ASN A 595 -24.56 8.70 7.60
CA ASN A 595 -25.18 8.61 8.93
C ASN A 595 -24.31 9.24 10.03
N TYR A 596 -23.13 9.75 9.69
CA TYR A 596 -22.29 10.47 10.64
C TYR A 596 -23.00 11.71 11.15
N TYR A 597 -22.94 11.99 12.46
CA TYR A 597 -23.71 13.06 13.09
C TYR A 597 -23.44 14.46 12.48
N ASP A 598 -22.22 14.68 11.96
CA ASP A 598 -21.81 15.94 11.30
C ASP A 598 -21.50 15.72 9.82
N ALA A 599 -22.24 14.81 9.15
CA ALA A 599 -21.98 14.43 7.77
C ALA A 599 -21.94 15.65 6.83
N ASP A 600 -22.67 16.72 7.10
CA ASP A 600 -22.72 17.92 6.26
C ASP A 600 -21.38 18.67 6.20
N LYS A 601 -20.54 18.59 7.24
CA LYS A 601 -19.21 19.21 7.24
C LYS A 601 -18.14 18.38 6.54
N VAL A 602 -18.38 17.07 6.35
CA VAL A 602 -17.45 16.16 5.69
C VAL A 602 -17.48 16.43 4.17
N SER A 603 -16.43 17.07 3.66
CA SER A 603 -16.38 17.50 2.25
C SER A 603 -15.84 16.42 1.30
N ILE A 604 -14.83 15.66 1.75
CA ILE A 604 -14.15 14.64 0.94
C ILE A 604 -15.03 13.40 0.85
N GLN A 605 -15.36 12.96 -0.37
CA GLN A 605 -16.31 11.86 -0.59
C GLN A 605 -15.65 10.49 -0.44
N GLU A 606 -14.38 10.39 -0.81
CA GLU A 606 -13.63 9.14 -0.83
C GLU A 606 -12.19 9.34 -0.37
N ILE A 607 -11.67 8.39 0.40
CA ILE A 607 -10.26 8.33 0.79
C ILE A 607 -9.72 6.99 0.29
N ARG A 608 -8.56 7.01 -0.35
CA ARG A 608 -7.82 5.80 -0.75
C ARG A 608 -6.48 5.76 -0.05
N TYR A 609 -6.32 4.77 0.81
CA TYR A 609 -5.04 4.45 1.44
C TYR A 609 -4.34 3.39 0.60
N ASN A 610 -3.34 3.78 -0.19
CA ASN A 610 -2.56 2.90 -1.07
C ASN A 610 -1.35 2.34 -0.32
N VAL A 611 -1.17 1.03 -0.37
CA VAL A 611 -0.02 0.35 0.24
C VAL A 611 1.22 0.58 -0.63
N ILE A 612 2.18 1.34 -0.11
CA ILE A 612 3.44 1.69 -0.78
C ILE A 612 4.58 1.46 0.19
N SER A 613 5.36 0.42 -0.04
CA SER A 613 6.40 -0.02 0.91
C SER A 613 7.68 0.79 0.88
N GLU A 614 7.92 1.58 -0.17
CA GLU A 614 9.18 2.28 -0.37
C GLU A 614 8.99 3.79 -0.44
N SER A 615 9.57 4.52 0.51
CA SER A 615 9.53 5.99 0.58
C SER A 615 9.96 6.70 -0.71
N PRO A 616 11.02 6.27 -1.44
CA PRO A 616 11.37 6.89 -2.72
C PRO A 616 10.26 6.75 -3.78
N VAL A 617 9.58 5.61 -3.82
CA VAL A 617 8.44 5.39 -4.74
C VAL A 617 7.28 6.32 -4.37
N GLY A 618 6.95 6.39 -3.07
CA GLY A 618 5.94 7.34 -2.58
C GLY A 618 6.26 8.79 -2.90
N LEU A 619 7.53 9.21 -2.75
CA LEU A 619 7.94 10.58 -3.09
C LEU A 619 7.77 10.85 -4.60
N ALA A 620 8.15 9.90 -5.46
CA ALA A 620 7.93 10.02 -6.90
C ALA A 620 6.44 10.06 -7.26
N MET A 621 5.60 9.25 -6.62
CA MET A 621 4.14 9.28 -6.80
C MET A 621 3.53 10.61 -6.36
N TYR A 622 3.99 11.18 -5.24
CA TYR A 622 3.58 12.52 -4.79
C TYR A 622 3.97 13.59 -5.81
N GLN A 623 5.21 13.57 -6.32
CA GLN A 623 5.68 14.50 -7.34
C GLN A 623 4.86 14.39 -8.63
N ASN A 624 4.46 13.17 -9.02
CA ASN A 624 3.61 12.91 -10.18
C ASN A 624 2.11 12.98 -9.88
N ASP A 625 1.70 13.67 -8.82
CA ASP A 625 0.30 13.99 -8.52
C ASP A 625 -0.62 12.77 -8.25
N LYS A 626 -0.03 11.61 -7.92
CA LYS A 626 -0.73 10.37 -7.56
C LYS A 626 -1.02 10.24 -6.06
N LEU A 627 -0.32 11.02 -5.22
CA LEU A 627 -0.56 11.15 -3.79
C LEU A 627 -0.76 12.61 -3.43
N ASP A 628 -1.66 12.87 -2.49
CA ASP A 628 -1.93 14.23 -2.02
C ASP A 628 -1.11 14.61 -0.79
N ILE A 629 -0.62 13.61 -0.07
CA ILE A 629 0.18 13.79 1.14
C ILE A 629 1.21 12.66 1.25
N ILE A 630 2.41 12.97 1.73
CA ILE A 630 3.41 11.99 2.16
C ILE A 630 4.14 12.53 3.40
N GLY A 631 4.67 11.64 4.23
CA GLY A 631 5.42 11.96 5.43
C GLY A 631 4.62 11.85 6.73
N GLY A 632 5.27 12.21 7.83
CA GLY A 632 4.70 12.24 9.17
C GLY A 632 4.18 10.88 9.66
N THR A 633 2.86 10.76 9.83
CA THR A 633 2.19 9.54 10.27
C THR A 633 1.93 8.53 9.14
N TYR A 634 2.14 8.95 7.88
CA TYR A 634 2.02 8.13 6.68
C TYR A 634 3.38 7.54 6.28
N LEU A 635 3.59 7.31 4.98
CA LEU A 635 4.88 6.90 4.43
C LEU A 635 5.95 7.98 4.64
N PRO A 636 7.09 7.71 5.33
CA PRO A 636 8.10 8.73 5.63
C PRO A 636 8.75 9.36 4.39
N ILE A 637 9.19 10.61 4.48
CA ILE A 637 10.02 11.26 3.45
C ILE A 637 11.48 10.78 3.60
N PRO A 638 12.16 10.38 2.50
CA PRO A 638 13.59 10.05 2.58
C PRO A 638 14.41 11.25 3.07
N VAL A 639 15.17 11.06 4.15
CA VAL A 639 15.97 12.16 4.77
C VAL A 639 16.98 12.76 3.80
N ASP A 640 17.58 11.92 2.93
CA ASP A 640 18.56 12.36 1.93
C ASP A 640 17.96 13.29 0.86
N GLU A 641 16.62 13.27 0.67
CA GLU A 641 15.90 14.12 -0.30
C GLU A 641 15.52 15.50 0.29
N LEU A 642 15.63 15.69 1.60
CA LEU A 642 15.18 16.93 2.26
C LEU A 642 15.91 18.18 1.76
N THR A 643 17.19 18.07 1.40
CA THR A 643 17.95 19.19 0.83
C THR A 643 17.38 19.60 -0.53
N TYR A 644 17.07 18.64 -1.40
CA TYR A 644 16.44 18.89 -2.69
C TYR A 644 15.02 19.46 -2.52
N ILE A 645 14.20 18.84 -1.65
CA ILE A 645 12.82 19.28 -1.37
C ILE A 645 12.79 20.75 -0.92
N LYS A 646 13.66 21.15 0.01
CA LYS A 646 13.74 22.52 0.53
C LYS A 646 14.26 23.52 -0.51
N ALA A 647 15.05 23.07 -1.48
CA ALA A 647 15.60 23.93 -2.55
C ALA A 647 14.70 24.00 -3.80
N SER A 648 13.78 23.05 -3.98
CA SER A 648 12.88 22.97 -5.13
C SER A 648 11.86 24.12 -5.11
N LYS A 649 11.69 24.80 -6.25
CA LYS A 649 10.69 25.86 -6.42
C LYS A 649 9.26 25.35 -6.20
N GLU A 650 9.00 24.09 -6.53
CA GLU A 650 7.66 23.50 -6.43
C GLU A 650 7.41 22.91 -5.03
N LEU A 651 8.37 22.13 -4.51
CA LEU A 651 8.15 21.34 -3.29
C LEU A 651 8.38 22.15 -2.01
N ALA A 652 9.20 23.20 -2.04
CA ALA A 652 9.50 23.99 -0.84
C ALA A 652 8.23 24.61 -0.23
N GLY A 653 7.28 25.05 -1.06
CA GLY A 653 5.99 25.60 -0.60
C GLY A 653 5.00 24.53 -0.11
N GLN A 654 5.24 23.27 -0.41
CA GLN A 654 4.41 22.12 -0.01
C GLN A 654 4.98 21.41 1.23
N TYR A 655 6.23 21.71 1.57
CA TYR A 655 6.95 21.08 2.66
C TYR A 655 6.60 21.71 4.01
N SER A 656 6.28 20.87 4.99
CA SER A 656 6.10 21.26 6.38
C SER A 656 6.97 20.42 7.28
N GLN A 657 7.56 21.05 8.29
CA GLN A 657 8.28 20.38 9.36
C GLN A 657 7.62 20.72 10.69
N LYS A 658 7.41 19.70 11.53
CA LYS A 658 6.79 19.86 12.83
C LYS A 658 7.55 19.10 13.92
N PRO A 659 7.55 19.59 15.17
CA PRO A 659 8.01 18.81 16.29
C PRO A 659 7.27 17.47 16.35
N GLY A 660 8.01 16.38 16.47
CA GLY A 660 7.45 15.08 16.80
C GLY A 660 7.42 14.91 18.32
N LEU A 661 6.50 14.08 18.80
CA LEU A 661 6.40 13.73 20.22
C LEU A 661 7.25 12.51 20.54
N SER A 662 8.49 12.52 20.07
CA SER A 662 9.45 11.45 20.28
C SER A 662 10.83 11.97 20.69
N VAL A 663 11.59 11.11 21.36
CA VAL A 663 12.97 11.37 21.76
C VAL A 663 13.84 10.17 21.41
N TYR A 664 14.99 10.47 20.80
CA TYR A 664 16.08 9.51 20.64
C TYR A 664 17.04 9.67 21.81
N ALA A 665 17.36 8.57 22.49
CA ALA A 665 18.14 8.59 23.72
C ALA A 665 18.99 7.33 23.89
N TYR A 666 19.92 7.37 24.85
CA TYR A 666 20.64 6.20 25.32
C TYR A 666 20.39 5.97 26.81
N GLY A 667 19.85 4.80 27.16
CA GLY A 667 19.68 4.36 28.54
C GLY A 667 20.94 3.68 29.08
N PHE A 668 21.20 3.83 30.38
CA PHE A 668 22.30 3.16 31.07
C PHE A 668 21.79 1.99 31.92
N ASN A 669 22.49 0.87 31.89
CA ASN A 669 22.28 -0.21 32.85
C ASN A 669 22.94 0.15 34.19
N VAL A 670 22.20 0.76 35.11
CA VAL A 670 22.76 1.32 36.36
C VAL A 670 23.23 0.25 37.36
N LYS A 671 23.12 -1.03 37.02
CA LYS A 671 23.63 -2.16 37.80
C LYS A 671 24.96 -2.70 37.28
N ARG A 672 25.44 -2.22 36.13
CA ARG A 672 26.65 -2.73 35.48
C ARG A 672 27.81 -1.75 35.63
N PRO A 673 28.90 -2.11 36.33
CA PRO A 673 30.10 -1.27 36.37
C PRO A 673 30.69 -1.03 34.98
N PRO A 674 31.24 0.16 34.68
CA PRO A 674 31.40 1.32 35.57
C PRO A 674 30.23 2.33 35.49
N VAL A 675 29.18 2.02 34.73
CA VAL A 675 28.02 2.90 34.54
C VAL A 675 26.98 2.78 35.65
N ASP A 676 27.26 1.98 36.69
CA ASP A 676 26.61 2.01 37.99
C ASP A 676 26.93 3.32 38.74
N ASN A 677 28.12 3.90 38.51
CA ASN A 677 28.51 5.20 39.04
C ASN A 677 27.85 6.36 38.25
N PRO A 678 27.06 7.24 38.89
CA PRO A 678 26.44 8.39 38.23
C PRO A 678 27.45 9.35 37.61
N LEU A 679 28.67 9.47 38.16
CA LEU A 679 29.71 10.33 37.58
C LEU A 679 30.23 9.80 36.24
N ALA A 680 30.30 8.48 36.06
CA ALA A 680 30.65 7.88 34.78
C ALA A 680 29.56 8.15 33.72
N ARG A 681 28.28 7.99 34.08
CA ARG A 681 27.13 8.30 33.20
C ARG A 681 27.12 9.78 32.81
N LYS A 682 27.30 10.67 33.78
CA LYS A 682 27.40 12.12 33.56
C LYS A 682 28.55 12.49 32.62
N ALA A 683 29.73 11.87 32.80
CA ALA A 683 30.87 12.08 31.92
C ALA A 683 30.55 11.66 30.48
N ILE A 684 29.97 10.48 30.29
CA ILE A 684 29.54 10.00 28.97
C ILE A 684 28.52 10.96 28.35
N ALA A 685 27.47 11.36 29.08
CA ALA A 685 26.45 12.27 28.56
C ALA A 685 26.98 13.67 28.18
N ALA A 686 27.98 14.18 28.91
CA ALA A 686 28.61 15.47 28.67
C ALA A 686 29.65 15.46 27.54
N CYS A 687 30.12 14.31 27.07
CA CYS A 687 31.03 14.24 25.92
C CYS A 687 30.29 14.13 24.57
N ILE A 688 28.96 14.07 24.58
CA ILE A 688 28.13 13.93 23.37
C ILE A 688 27.82 15.32 22.81
N ASP A 689 28.47 15.65 21.69
CA ASP A 689 28.14 16.83 20.88
C ASP A 689 26.90 16.53 20.03
N ARG A 690 25.73 16.90 20.57
CA ARG A 690 24.42 16.62 19.96
C ARG A 690 24.22 17.43 18.69
N ASP A 691 24.63 18.70 18.69
CA ASP A 691 24.46 19.58 17.52
C ASP A 691 25.31 19.09 16.35
N LEU A 692 26.55 18.66 16.62
CA LEU A 692 27.41 18.06 15.60
C LEU A 692 26.82 16.76 15.05
N LEU A 693 26.31 15.89 15.93
CA LEU A 693 25.67 14.63 15.56
C LEU A 693 24.43 14.86 14.68
N ILE A 694 23.57 15.81 15.06
CA ILE A 694 22.37 16.15 14.30
C ILE A 694 22.75 16.70 12.91
N ASN A 695 23.69 17.64 12.86
CA ASN A 695 24.07 18.32 11.62
C ASN A 695 24.79 17.39 10.62
N LEU A 696 25.66 16.50 11.09
CA LEU A 696 26.46 15.65 10.21
C LEU A 696 25.76 14.34 9.83
N ILE A 697 24.94 13.79 10.74
CA ILE A 697 24.40 12.43 10.62
C ILE A 697 22.88 12.45 10.48
N ALA A 698 22.17 13.04 11.44
CA ALA A 698 20.71 12.93 11.47
C ALA A 698 20.00 13.72 10.35
N ARG A 699 20.51 14.92 10.00
CA ARG A 699 20.15 15.78 8.84
C ARG A 699 18.66 16.09 8.60
N GLY A 700 17.77 15.64 9.47
CA GLY A 700 16.32 15.85 9.39
C GLY A 700 15.86 17.14 10.06
N GLY A 701 16.75 18.00 10.55
CA GLY A 701 16.32 19.21 11.28
C GLY A 701 15.71 18.91 12.66
N GLN A 702 16.09 17.79 13.26
CA GLN A 702 15.84 17.48 14.67
C GLN A 702 16.45 18.56 15.58
N SER A 703 15.94 18.69 16.80
CA SER A 703 16.49 19.59 17.82
C SER A 703 17.21 18.81 18.92
N SER A 704 18.30 19.38 19.45
CA SER A 704 19.05 18.79 20.56
C SER A 704 18.16 18.56 21.78
N ALA A 705 18.18 17.33 22.31
CA ALA A 705 17.43 16.95 23.48
C ALA A 705 18.35 16.84 24.71
N HIS A 706 17.93 17.48 25.80
CA HIS A 706 18.59 17.38 27.11
C HIS A 706 17.67 16.77 28.18
N THR A 707 16.39 16.66 27.88
CA THR A 707 15.34 16.06 28.72
C THR A 707 14.65 14.96 27.95
N LEU A 708 13.93 14.09 28.65
CA LEU A 708 13.23 12.98 28.02
C LEU A 708 11.92 13.45 27.36
N THR A 709 11.21 14.35 28.03
CA THR A 709 9.91 14.87 27.62
C THR A 709 10.07 15.82 26.42
N PRO A 710 9.53 15.48 25.23
CA PRO A 710 9.59 16.31 24.04
C PRO A 710 8.69 17.54 24.17
N PRO A 711 9.03 18.64 23.48
CA PRO A 711 8.15 19.81 23.41
C PRO A 711 6.82 19.45 22.73
N GLY A 712 5.72 20.06 23.18
CA GLY A 712 4.38 19.88 22.59
C GLY A 712 3.44 18.96 23.39
N LEU A 713 3.88 18.37 24.50
CA LEU A 713 3.00 17.64 25.43
C LEU A 713 2.29 18.62 26.39
N LEU A 714 1.02 18.35 26.73
CA LEU A 714 0.23 19.23 27.59
C LEU A 714 0.89 19.38 28.97
N GLY A 715 0.94 20.62 29.45
CA GLY A 715 1.58 20.93 30.74
C GLY A 715 3.11 20.89 30.70
N THR A 716 3.73 20.77 29.52
CA THR A 716 5.21 20.80 29.36
C THR A 716 5.74 22.08 28.73
N ASP A 717 4.86 22.99 28.31
CA ASP A 717 5.25 24.29 27.77
C ASP A 717 6.19 25.01 28.74
N GLY A 718 7.40 25.32 28.27
CA GLY A 718 8.43 25.95 29.07
C GLY A 718 9.35 25.00 29.86
N LEU A 719 9.36 23.69 29.59
CA LEU A 719 10.53 22.84 29.86
C LEU A 719 11.71 23.31 28.97
N LYS A 720 12.29 24.47 29.30
CA LYS A 720 13.49 24.99 28.64
C LYS A 720 14.66 24.13 29.09
N GLY A 721 15.31 23.41 28.16
CA GLY A 721 16.30 22.35 28.35
C GLY A 721 17.56 22.62 29.20
N ASP A 722 17.38 23.19 30.39
CA ASP A 722 18.40 23.40 31.41
C ASP A 722 18.42 22.25 32.44
N GLN A 723 17.43 21.36 32.42
CA GLN A 723 17.26 20.22 33.36
C GLN A 723 18.00 18.95 32.91
N GLY A 724 19.06 19.10 32.11
CA GLY A 724 19.83 17.99 31.55
C GLY A 724 21.33 18.27 31.50
N ILE A 725 22.07 17.31 30.96
CA ILE A 725 23.51 17.46 30.75
C ILE A 725 23.77 17.98 29.34
N LYS A 726 24.40 19.15 29.27
CA LYS A 726 24.86 19.77 28.02
C LYS A 726 26.26 19.26 27.65
N PHE A 727 26.62 19.41 26.38
CA PHE A 727 27.96 19.09 25.91
C PHE A 727 28.99 19.97 26.62
N ASN A 728 29.91 19.33 27.35
CA ASN A 728 31.00 19.98 28.07
C ASN A 728 32.14 18.95 28.29
N PRO A 729 33.05 18.79 27.32
CA PRO A 729 34.11 17.78 27.41
C PRO A 729 35.11 18.05 28.56
N VAL A 730 35.25 19.30 29.01
CA VAL A 730 36.08 19.64 30.17
C VAL A 730 35.45 19.08 31.45
N GLN A 731 34.15 19.32 31.66
CA GLN A 731 33.42 18.79 32.81
C GLN A 731 33.32 17.27 32.76
N ALA A 732 33.18 16.70 31.56
CA ALA A 732 33.15 15.25 31.34
C ALA A 732 34.43 14.58 31.85
N LYS A 733 35.61 15.10 31.48
CA LYS A 733 36.91 14.62 31.97
C LYS A 733 37.04 14.71 33.49
N GLN A 734 36.55 15.80 34.09
CA GLN A 734 36.55 15.97 35.55
C GLN A 734 35.66 14.94 36.26
N TRP A 735 34.45 14.70 35.75
CA TRP A 735 33.56 13.68 36.32
C TRP A 735 34.13 12.27 36.14
N LEU A 736 34.73 11.97 34.99
CA LEU A 736 35.39 10.68 34.76
C LEU A 736 36.58 10.46 35.71
N SER A 737 37.39 11.49 35.95
CA SER A 737 38.47 11.46 36.93
C SER A 737 37.95 11.21 38.35
N LYS A 738 36.90 11.94 38.77
CA LYS A 738 36.23 11.71 40.06
C LYS A 738 35.54 10.35 40.16
N ALA A 739 35.19 9.73 39.04
CA ALA A 739 34.67 8.37 38.97
C ALA A 739 35.76 7.29 39.11
N GLY A 740 37.04 7.68 39.21
CA GLY A 740 38.18 6.77 39.35
C GLY A 740 38.98 6.51 38.08
N TYR A 741 38.66 7.20 36.97
CA TYR A 741 39.24 6.94 35.65
C TYR A 741 39.89 8.19 35.03
N PRO A 742 40.95 8.78 35.64
CA PRO A 742 41.60 9.97 35.12
C PRO A 742 42.15 9.75 33.71
N GLY A 743 41.69 10.56 32.75
CA GLY A 743 42.06 10.43 31.34
C GLY A 743 41.62 9.10 30.69
N GLY A 744 40.60 8.44 31.24
CA GLY A 744 40.10 7.14 30.77
C GLY A 744 40.98 5.95 31.16
N LYS A 745 42.08 6.16 31.89
CA LYS A 745 42.96 5.07 32.32
C LYS A 745 42.21 4.10 33.23
N GLY A 746 42.29 2.81 32.90
CA GLY A 746 41.61 1.73 33.64
C GLY A 746 40.10 1.63 33.39
N PHE A 747 39.52 2.48 32.52
CA PHE A 747 38.11 2.37 32.17
C PHE A 747 37.90 1.12 31.28
N PRO A 748 37.04 0.16 31.67
CA PRO A 748 36.82 -1.06 30.89
C PRO A 748 36.12 -0.76 29.56
N GLU A 749 36.20 -1.68 28.59
CA GLU A 749 35.49 -1.54 27.33
C GLU A 749 33.96 -1.36 27.56
N LEU A 750 33.40 -0.28 27.01
CA LEU A 750 31.97 0.00 27.07
C LEU A 750 31.25 -0.79 25.99
N ILE A 751 30.10 -1.36 26.31
CA ILE A 751 29.27 -2.12 25.36
C ILE A 751 28.04 -1.29 25.06
N LEU A 752 27.89 -0.89 23.80
CA LEU A 752 26.74 -0.17 23.28
C LEU A 752 25.86 -1.10 22.46
N LEU A 753 24.63 -1.34 22.93
CA LEU A 753 23.60 -2.00 22.14
C LEU A 753 22.82 -0.95 21.34
N HIS A 754 22.80 -1.08 20.02
CA HIS A 754 22.08 -0.16 19.14
C HIS A 754 21.27 -0.92 18.08
N ASN A 755 20.33 -0.22 17.46
CA ASN A 755 19.54 -0.78 16.38
C ASN A 755 20.40 -0.92 15.11
N ALA A 756 20.16 -1.95 14.31
CA ALA A 756 21.00 -2.28 13.14
C ALA A 756 20.72 -1.42 11.89
N SER A 757 19.92 -0.36 11.99
CA SER A 757 19.63 0.52 10.85
C SER A 757 20.86 1.34 10.44
N LYS A 758 20.95 1.71 9.16
CA LYS A 758 22.08 2.49 8.61
C LYS A 758 22.32 3.79 9.38
N ASN A 759 21.25 4.48 9.79
CA ASN A 759 21.38 5.74 10.54
C ASN A 759 21.82 5.49 11.98
N ASP A 760 21.24 4.49 12.65
CA ASP A 760 21.60 4.13 14.03
C ASP A 760 23.06 3.66 14.17
N VAL A 761 23.56 2.90 13.20
CA VAL A 761 24.97 2.50 13.11
C VAL A 761 25.87 3.74 13.09
N LYS A 762 25.57 4.73 12.24
CA LYS A 762 26.36 5.98 12.15
C LYS A 762 26.32 6.78 13.45
N ILE A 763 25.16 6.88 14.10
CA ILE A 763 25.02 7.55 15.41
C ILE A 763 25.87 6.84 16.47
N ALA A 764 25.85 5.50 16.49
CA ALA A 764 26.65 4.68 17.40
C ALA A 764 28.16 4.81 17.16
N GLU A 765 28.61 4.85 15.91
CA GLU A 765 30.01 5.08 15.52
C GLU A 765 30.49 6.49 15.90
N ALA A 766 29.63 7.49 15.76
CA ALA A 766 29.92 8.85 16.21
C ALA A 766 30.09 8.93 17.73
N LEU A 767 29.23 8.24 18.49
CA LEU A 767 29.37 8.10 19.94
C LEU A 767 30.67 7.42 20.33
N GLN A 768 31.02 6.31 19.68
CA GLN A 768 32.30 5.63 19.86
C GLN A 768 33.46 6.60 19.62
N THR A 769 33.38 7.43 18.58
CA THR A 769 34.39 8.44 18.25
C THR A 769 34.49 9.53 19.33
N PHE A 770 33.37 10.09 19.78
CA PHE A 770 33.35 11.10 20.85
C PHE A 770 33.91 10.58 22.17
N LEU A 771 33.50 9.36 22.56
CA LEU A 771 33.98 8.70 23.78
C LEU A 771 35.47 8.41 23.71
N LYS A 772 35.98 7.98 22.55
CA LYS A 772 37.40 7.76 22.35
C LYS A 772 38.19 9.06 22.37
N HIS A 773 37.72 10.08 21.66
CA HIS A 773 38.42 11.35 21.51
C HIS A 773 38.47 12.17 22.82
N TYR A 774 37.32 12.36 23.48
CA TYR A 774 37.22 13.22 24.66
C TYR A 774 37.59 12.52 25.96
N LEU A 775 37.30 11.21 26.07
CA LEU A 775 37.42 10.47 27.33
C LEU A 775 38.42 9.30 27.26
N ASN A 776 38.95 8.97 26.08
CA ASN A 776 39.81 7.80 25.83
C ASN A 776 39.13 6.46 26.23
N ILE A 777 37.80 6.39 26.09
CA ILE A 777 37.02 5.17 26.35
C ILE A 777 36.88 4.38 25.05
N ASN A 778 37.18 3.09 25.10
CA ASN A 778 36.91 2.18 23.99
C ASN A 778 35.47 1.67 24.08
N VAL A 779 34.78 1.62 22.94
CA VAL A 779 33.39 1.17 22.85
C VAL A 779 33.29 0.01 21.87
N ARG A 780 32.65 -1.08 22.28
CA ARG A 780 32.22 -2.17 21.41
C ARG A 780 30.75 -1.98 21.05
N LEU A 781 30.48 -1.92 19.75
CA LEU A 781 29.13 -1.78 19.21
C LEU A 781 28.49 -3.16 18.99
N ILE A 782 27.23 -3.31 19.39
CA ILE A 782 26.39 -4.48 19.11
C ILE A 782 25.15 -3.98 18.38
N GLY A 783 25.11 -4.19 17.07
CA GLY A 783 23.96 -3.87 16.22
C GLY A 783 23.01 -5.05 16.09
N GLN A 784 21.74 -4.88 16.44
CA GLN A 784 20.68 -5.86 16.18
C GLN A 784 19.31 -5.16 16.12
N LYS A 785 18.26 -5.85 15.66
CA LYS A 785 16.89 -5.29 15.68
C LYS A 785 16.37 -5.18 17.12
N LEU A 786 16.10 -3.96 17.61
CA LEU A 786 15.73 -3.71 19.02
C LEU A 786 14.21 -3.60 19.30
N THR A 787 13.37 -3.60 18.27
CA THR A 787 11.88 -3.55 18.36
C THR A 787 11.29 -4.60 19.32
N ASN A 788 10.21 -4.32 20.07
CA ASN A 788 9.40 -5.17 21.00
C ASN A 788 10.12 -6.15 21.96
N ASN A 789 11.42 -6.37 21.77
CA ASN A 789 12.29 -7.37 22.39
C ASN A 789 13.52 -6.68 23.01
N LEU A 790 13.43 -5.38 23.32
CA LEU A 790 14.55 -4.66 23.93
C LEU A 790 14.97 -5.30 25.26
N LYS A 791 14.00 -5.73 26.09
CA LYS A 791 14.29 -6.41 27.37
C LYS A 791 15.13 -7.68 27.19
N SER A 792 14.73 -8.57 26.29
CA SER A 792 15.48 -9.80 26.01
C SER A 792 16.84 -9.50 25.40
N SER A 793 16.93 -8.47 24.56
CA SER A 793 18.18 -8.00 23.96
C SER A 793 19.17 -7.47 25.01
N ILE A 794 18.67 -6.70 25.98
CA ILE A 794 19.46 -6.22 27.13
C ILE A 794 19.91 -7.40 27.99
N LEU A 795 19.02 -8.35 28.29
CA LEU A 795 19.38 -9.53 29.09
C LEU A 795 20.45 -10.39 28.41
N LYS A 796 20.32 -10.63 27.10
CA LYS A 796 21.24 -11.46 26.31
C LYS A 796 22.64 -10.83 26.18
N ASN A 797 22.68 -9.54 25.85
CA ASN A 797 23.95 -8.86 25.54
C ASN A 797 24.57 -8.19 26.77
N SER A 798 23.79 -8.00 27.83
CA SER A 798 24.17 -7.29 29.05
C SER A 798 24.87 -5.95 28.76
N PRO A 799 24.33 -5.05 27.91
CA PRO A 799 25.06 -3.84 27.54
C PRO A 799 25.26 -2.90 28.74
N HIS A 800 26.28 -2.04 28.66
CA HIS A 800 26.44 -0.92 29.57
C HIS A 800 25.47 0.21 29.20
N MET A 801 25.30 0.46 27.90
CA MET A 801 24.43 1.49 27.35
C MET A 801 23.62 0.93 26.18
N PHE A 802 22.37 1.33 26.04
CA PHE A 802 21.47 0.84 24.99
C PHE A 802 20.64 1.96 24.39
N GLN A 803 20.41 1.88 23.07
CA GLN A 803 19.57 2.82 22.34
C GLN A 803 18.11 2.73 22.80
N LEU A 804 17.47 3.89 22.90
CA LEU A 804 16.05 4.08 23.14
C LEU A 804 15.49 5.03 22.09
N GLU A 805 14.37 4.66 21.49
CA GLU A 805 13.55 5.54 20.67
C GLU A 805 12.14 5.49 21.26
N LEU A 806 11.74 6.59 21.90
CA LEU A 806 10.51 6.66 22.70
C LEU A 806 9.55 7.65 22.05
N GLN A 807 8.27 7.29 22.00
CA GLN A 807 7.19 8.12 21.48
C GLN A 807 6.10 8.26 22.54
N ALA A 808 5.46 9.43 22.60
CA ALA A 808 4.29 9.65 23.43
C ALA A 808 3.01 9.24 22.68
N ASP A 809 2.20 8.39 23.31
CA ASP A 809 0.95 7.88 22.73
C ASP A 809 -0.27 8.78 23.05
N TYR A 810 -0.14 9.65 24.05
CA TYR A 810 -1.10 10.70 24.40
C TYR A 810 -0.33 11.93 24.90
N PRO A 811 -0.89 13.16 24.81
CA PRO A 811 -0.13 14.39 24.96
C PRO A 811 0.10 14.74 26.44
N ASP A 812 0.69 13.82 27.20
CA ASP A 812 0.90 13.98 28.63
C ASP A 812 2.31 13.51 29.05
N PRO A 813 3.03 14.28 29.88
CA PRO A 813 4.39 13.92 30.31
C PRO A 813 4.47 12.62 31.13
N SER A 814 3.35 12.11 31.67
CA SER A 814 3.34 10.82 32.36
C SER A 814 3.72 9.66 31.45
N VAL A 815 3.51 9.74 30.13
CA VAL A 815 4.00 8.73 29.19
C VAL A 815 5.52 8.60 29.29
N MET A 816 6.23 9.73 29.18
CA MET A 816 7.69 9.74 29.17
C MET A 816 8.27 9.32 30.52
N LEU A 817 7.75 9.87 31.62
CA LEU A 817 8.34 9.66 32.94
C LEU A 817 7.82 8.42 33.66
N ASN A 818 6.51 8.16 33.62
CA ASN A 818 5.91 7.05 34.34
C ASN A 818 5.94 5.74 33.54
N GLU A 819 5.57 5.74 32.27
CA GLU A 819 5.46 4.48 31.49
C GLU A 819 6.82 3.91 31.07
N TYR A 820 7.82 4.75 30.80
CA TYR A 820 9.15 4.28 30.40
C TYR A 820 10.15 4.15 31.56
N PHE A 821 10.06 4.99 32.61
CA PHE A 821 11.10 5.07 33.66
C PHE A 821 10.63 4.82 35.10
N HIS A 822 9.34 4.70 35.38
CA HIS A 822 8.89 4.37 36.74
C HIS A 822 9.38 2.97 37.16
N PRO A 823 10.08 2.82 38.31
CA PRO A 823 10.70 1.55 38.70
C PRO A 823 9.76 0.35 38.78
N ILE A 824 8.47 0.60 39.05
CA ILE A 824 7.41 -0.40 39.21
C ILE A 824 6.43 -0.45 38.02
N ASN A 825 6.18 0.68 37.36
CA ASN A 825 5.11 0.79 36.36
C ASN A 825 5.63 0.67 34.93
N SER A 826 6.96 0.66 34.74
CA SER A 826 7.61 0.49 33.43
C SER A 826 8.27 -0.88 33.29
N PRO A 827 8.76 -1.24 32.09
CA PRO A 827 9.64 -2.39 31.90
C PRO A 827 10.95 -2.33 32.72
N ASN A 828 11.31 -1.13 33.21
CA ASN A 828 12.52 -0.79 33.94
C ASN A 828 13.81 -1.31 33.27
N TYR A 829 14.03 -0.91 32.02
CA TYR A 829 15.19 -1.35 31.24
C TYR A 829 16.55 -1.00 31.86
N THR A 830 16.61 0.08 32.64
CA THR A 830 17.86 0.58 33.25
C THR A 830 18.19 -0.11 34.56
N GLY A 831 17.23 -0.78 35.20
CA GLY A 831 17.36 -1.34 36.55
C GLY A 831 17.42 -0.27 37.65
N TRP A 832 17.05 0.97 37.34
CA TRP A 832 17.09 2.09 38.27
C TRP A 832 15.90 2.09 39.22
N ASN A 833 16.12 2.53 40.45
CA ASN A 833 15.10 2.69 41.47
C ASN A 833 15.43 3.88 42.36
N TYR A 834 14.49 4.83 42.49
CA TYR A 834 14.67 6.05 43.25
C TYR A 834 13.34 6.53 43.83
N SER A 835 13.22 6.53 45.16
CA SER A 835 11.97 6.82 45.87
C SER A 835 11.47 8.24 45.65
N ASP A 836 12.38 9.23 45.61
CA ASP A 836 11.97 10.63 45.43
C ASP A 836 11.37 10.85 44.04
N PHE A 837 11.89 10.16 43.02
CA PHE A 837 11.34 10.19 41.67
C PHE A 837 9.92 9.61 41.65
N VAL A 838 9.71 8.46 42.31
CA VAL A 838 8.38 7.86 42.47
C VAL A 838 7.41 8.82 43.16
N GLY A 839 7.81 9.39 44.30
CA GLY A 839 6.95 10.31 45.06
C GLY A 839 6.60 11.60 44.31
N LEU A 840 7.49 12.10 43.43
CA LEU A 840 7.18 13.24 42.56
C LEU A 840 6.13 12.88 41.51
N LEU A 841 6.25 11.71 40.88
CA LEU A 841 5.28 11.26 39.86
C LEU A 841 3.91 10.94 40.45
N GLU A 842 3.87 10.33 41.63
CA GLU A 842 2.61 10.07 42.35
C GLU A 842 1.88 11.38 42.68
N LYS A 843 2.58 12.35 43.27
CA LYS A 843 2.02 13.69 43.55
C LYS A 843 1.59 14.42 42.28
N ALA A 844 2.36 14.32 41.19
CA ALA A 844 2.02 14.93 39.93
C ALA A 844 0.74 14.33 39.30
N GLY A 845 0.46 13.04 39.57
CA GLY A 845 -0.75 12.36 39.12
C GLY A 845 -2.03 12.83 39.84
N GLU A 846 -1.92 13.36 41.05
CA GLU A 846 -3.07 13.77 41.88
C GLU A 846 -3.48 15.24 41.70
N ILE A 847 -2.63 16.06 41.08
CA ILE A 847 -2.84 17.51 40.96
C ILE A 847 -3.50 17.86 39.63
N SER A 848 -4.66 18.53 39.69
CA SER A 848 -5.35 19.08 38.51
C SER A 848 -4.78 20.41 38.01
N ASP A 849 -4.11 21.19 38.88
CA ASP A 849 -3.42 22.43 38.54
C ASP A 849 -2.19 22.15 37.67
N GLN A 850 -2.29 22.48 36.37
CA GLN A 850 -1.25 22.21 35.38
C GLN A 850 0.09 22.90 35.70
N LYS A 851 0.08 24.08 36.34
CA LYS A 851 1.31 24.80 36.68
C LYS A 851 2.06 24.09 37.81
N LYS A 852 1.35 23.63 38.84
CA LYS A 852 1.92 22.84 39.95
C LYS A 852 2.42 21.49 39.47
N ARG A 853 1.62 20.81 38.63
CA ARG A 853 1.98 19.53 38.02
C ARG A 853 3.27 19.63 37.19
N ARG A 854 3.37 20.66 36.33
CA ARG A 854 4.58 20.94 35.53
C ARG A 854 5.84 21.04 36.39
N LYS A 855 5.77 21.73 37.54
CA LYS A 855 6.92 21.89 38.45
C LYS A 855 7.42 20.56 39.01
N LEU A 856 6.51 19.63 39.32
CA LEU A 856 6.88 18.29 39.79
C LEU A 856 7.51 17.47 38.67
N CYS A 857 6.95 17.51 37.46
CA CYS A 857 7.55 16.86 36.28
C CYS A 857 8.94 17.41 35.96
N GLN A 858 9.15 18.72 36.08
CA GLN A 858 10.48 19.36 35.94
C GLN A 858 11.51 18.79 36.92
N GLN A 859 11.12 18.60 38.18
CA GLN A 859 12.00 18.03 39.19
C GLN A 859 12.31 16.55 38.90
N ALA A 860 11.32 15.79 38.44
CA ALA A 860 11.49 14.40 38.05
C ALA A 860 12.45 14.26 36.84
N GLU A 861 12.28 15.08 35.80
CA GLU A 861 13.21 15.19 34.66
C GLU A 861 14.62 15.53 35.10
N GLN A 862 14.78 16.51 35.99
CA GLN A 862 16.09 16.90 36.51
C GLN A 862 16.77 15.74 37.25
N ILE A 863 16.02 14.97 38.04
CA ILE A 863 16.57 13.79 38.70
C ILE A 863 17.04 12.78 37.65
N LEU A 864 16.19 12.47 36.68
CA LEU A 864 16.42 11.43 35.68
C LEU A 864 17.59 11.76 34.73
N CYS A 865 17.57 12.95 34.14
CA CYS A 865 18.47 13.35 33.05
C CYS A 865 19.75 14.06 33.54
N GLN A 866 19.73 14.65 34.74
CA GLN A 866 20.85 15.45 35.26
C GLN A 866 21.45 14.90 36.55
N LYS A 867 20.65 14.69 37.62
CA LYS A 867 21.17 14.27 38.94
C LYS A 867 21.71 12.85 38.90
N GLU A 868 20.88 11.91 38.44
CA GLU A 868 21.20 10.49 38.34
C GLU A 868 21.68 10.11 36.94
N CYS A 869 21.35 10.90 35.91
CA CYS A 869 21.76 10.69 34.51
C CYS A 869 21.56 9.22 34.09
N VAL A 870 20.35 8.72 34.26
CA VAL A 870 19.98 7.32 33.98
C VAL A 870 19.71 7.12 32.49
N VAL A 871 19.49 8.23 31.78
CA VAL A 871 19.31 8.31 30.34
C VAL A 871 20.03 9.55 29.82
N ALA A 872 20.60 9.44 28.61
CA ALA A 872 21.18 10.53 27.86
C ALA A 872 20.33 10.78 26.59
N PRO A 873 19.39 11.74 26.62
CA PRO A 873 18.68 12.19 25.43
C PRO A 873 19.65 12.78 24.41
N ILE A 874 19.37 12.58 23.12
CA ILE A 874 20.19 13.03 21.98
C ILE A 874 19.44 14.09 21.18
N TYR A 875 18.29 13.75 20.62
CA TYR A 875 17.45 14.69 19.87
C TYR A 875 15.96 14.41 20.03
N PHE A 876 15.14 15.43 19.87
CA PHE A 876 13.69 15.29 19.69
C PHE A 876 13.38 15.05 18.22
N GLY A 877 12.48 14.08 17.98
CA GLY A 877 12.06 13.75 16.63
C GLY A 877 11.30 14.91 15.98
N VAL A 878 11.28 14.90 14.65
CA VAL A 878 10.46 15.81 13.86
C VAL A 878 9.69 15.02 12.82
N LEU A 879 8.52 15.54 12.45
CA LEU A 879 7.69 15.00 11.40
C LEU A 879 7.85 15.88 10.17
N HIS A 880 8.18 15.26 9.05
CA HIS A 880 8.28 15.89 7.74
C HIS A 880 7.03 15.56 6.96
N TYR A 881 6.40 16.56 6.36
CA TYR A 881 5.25 16.39 5.47
C TYR A 881 5.51 17.08 4.15
N LEU A 882 4.96 16.50 3.08
CA LEU A 882 4.68 17.16 1.82
C LEU A 882 3.17 17.06 1.62
N VAL A 883 2.51 18.20 1.46
CA VAL A 883 1.05 18.30 1.37
C VAL A 883 0.68 19.10 0.12
N LYS A 884 -0.15 18.53 -0.75
CA LYS A 884 -0.55 19.20 -1.98
C LYS A 884 -1.36 20.45 -1.65
N PRO A 885 -1.16 21.57 -2.37
CA PRO A 885 -1.88 22.83 -2.11
C PRO A 885 -3.40 22.74 -2.23
N ARG A 886 -3.92 21.68 -2.86
CA ARG A 886 -5.35 21.44 -2.98
C ARG A 886 -6.01 20.99 -1.68
N ILE A 887 -5.25 20.50 -0.70
CA ILE A 887 -5.81 20.13 0.61
C ILE A 887 -5.93 21.39 1.47
N GLU A 888 -7.15 21.71 1.87
CA GLU A 888 -7.45 22.76 2.84
C GLU A 888 -7.87 22.16 4.18
N GLY A 889 -7.75 22.94 5.26
CA GLY A 889 -8.08 22.47 6.62
C GLY A 889 -7.07 21.47 7.21
N TRP A 890 -6.04 21.10 6.45
CA TRP A 890 -4.96 20.25 6.94
C TRP A 890 -4.22 20.89 8.09
N SER A 891 -4.04 20.13 9.16
CA SER A 891 -3.15 20.45 10.27
C SER A 891 -2.43 19.18 10.70
N PRO A 892 -1.12 19.25 10.97
CA PRO A 892 -0.33 18.08 11.32
C PRO A 892 -0.65 17.64 12.75
N SER A 893 -1.32 16.50 12.89
CA SER A 893 -1.44 15.86 14.21
C SER A 893 -0.18 15.05 14.56
N GLY A 894 0.33 15.23 15.79
CA GLY A 894 1.43 14.45 16.35
C GLY A 894 0.98 13.17 17.09
N ILE A 895 -0.32 12.96 17.25
CA ILE A 895 -0.94 11.86 18.01
C ILE A 895 -2.20 11.38 17.29
N GLY A 896 -2.47 10.07 17.34
CA GLY A 896 -3.67 9.49 16.73
C GLY A 896 -3.66 9.58 15.20
N GLY A 897 -4.85 9.47 14.61
CA GLY A 897 -5.07 9.66 13.17
C GLY A 897 -5.36 11.10 12.80
N GLN A 898 -5.37 11.40 11.51
CA GLN A 898 -5.68 12.73 11.00
C GLN A 898 -7.19 13.00 10.99
N HIS A 899 -7.60 14.24 11.26
CA HIS A 899 -9.01 14.63 11.21
C HIS A 899 -9.46 14.98 9.78
N ILE A 900 -9.46 13.99 8.88
CA ILE A 900 -9.81 14.19 7.46
C ILE A 900 -11.23 14.73 7.29
N ARG A 901 -12.12 14.47 8.26
CA ARG A 901 -13.46 15.07 8.38
C ARG A 901 -13.49 16.60 8.33
N ASN A 902 -12.37 17.26 8.69
CA ASN A 902 -12.22 18.72 8.69
C ASN A 902 -11.52 19.25 7.43
N TRP A 903 -11.16 18.39 6.48
CA TRP A 903 -10.42 18.76 5.28
C TRP A 903 -11.36 18.95 4.08
N SER A 904 -10.94 19.79 3.14
CA SER A 904 -11.59 19.97 1.84
C SER A 904 -10.56 19.93 0.71
N LEU A 905 -11.04 19.68 -0.51
CA LEU A 905 -10.24 19.69 -1.73
C LEU A 905 -10.61 20.92 -2.56
N ARG A 906 -9.64 21.78 -2.88
CA ARG A 906 -9.80 22.81 -3.91
C ARG A 906 -9.98 22.14 -5.26
N LYS A 907 -10.93 22.69 -6.02
CA LYS A 907 -11.17 22.34 -7.42
C LYS A 907 -10.07 22.88 -8.31
#